data_AF-A0A377HN08-F1
#
_entry.id   AF-A0A377HN08-F1
#
_cell.length_a   1.000
_cell.length_b   1.000
_cell.length_c   1.000
_cell.angle_alpha   90.00
_cell.angle_beta   90.00
_cell.angle_gamma   90.00
#
_symmetry.space_group_name_H-M   'P 1'
#
loop_
_entity.id
_entity.type
_entity.pdbx_description
1 polymer ?
#
loop_
_entity_poly.entity_id
_entity_poly.type
_entity_poly.pdbx_seq_one_letter_code
_entity_poly.pdbx_strand_id
1 'polypeptide(L)'
;MNTLPYPNPANHPYRVTGMVVTILSLILLLIYTSAPYPLTATDWLGAILSPDEEDYRQIIIHYSYLPRLAMAILCGAALAIAGCVMRFVLNNPLASPTTLGVAAGAELGLVTGTLFFSATAGLSLYLSAFTGGLLATLLVFAITPRQSYSPLSLILSGMVTTLFLGAVTMMLVLVNEQTLTHLFLWGAGALEQNDWQGVTRLLPFLIVPVLLLTGISRALSLLQLGDTVAGSLGAKVVRVRLAALTLSVVMTASVVSEVGIIGFVGLVSPAIARILGARRLPGQIALSACIGALLLLGADLLVQNLSHWVADVIPTGAVTALLGAPFMLYLLQRRLLGSALSSANTMRQPGKRLPFKPLARLLVLCFVFTVSVSMTWGQSDAGWVFGIDPALLSLRGFRITVAALAGASLAMAGCVIQRLTGNPMASPEVLGISAGCALAIVLAAAFGLALSRLEQLLFGALGAVAVMALILWFSRKKTASPTHFILIGIAISAMADAIIRLTMASGQEGVKSLLSWLSGSLYLADTMAVGLLIITLILFGSFTVAFSRWLDVINLGDTVSESLGLSVKATRKVLIVIAAIMTSAATIAIGPLSFIGLLAPHMATSLGQHSARQQLMIAPILGAILLVMADWVGRNLWFPWQFPAGLLASIIGAAYFLNLLRR
;
A
#
# COMPACT_ATOMS: atom_id res chain seq x y z
N MET A 1 35.22 22.42 -9.18
CA MET A 1 35.70 21.08 -8.80
C MET A 1 35.81 21.02 -7.29
N ASN A 2 34.85 20.41 -6.61
CA ASN A 2 34.93 20.03 -5.19
C ASN A 2 34.30 18.64 -5.09
N THR A 3 35.09 17.62 -5.40
CA THR A 3 34.67 16.21 -5.27
C THR A 3 34.75 15.82 -3.80
N LEU A 4 33.60 15.76 -3.13
CA LEU A 4 33.49 15.02 -1.87
C LEU A 4 33.92 13.57 -2.15
N PRO A 5 34.87 13.00 -1.37
CA PRO A 5 35.29 11.62 -1.56
C PRO A 5 34.19 10.72 -0.99
N TYR A 6 33.27 10.29 -1.84
CA TYR A 6 32.47 9.10 -1.55
C TYR A 6 33.29 7.87 -1.95
N PRO A 7 33.28 6.78 -1.17
CA PRO A 7 33.98 5.56 -1.53
C PRO A 7 33.43 5.07 -2.86
N ASN A 8 34.24 5.20 -3.90
CA ASN A 8 33.93 4.69 -5.22
C ASN A 8 34.05 3.16 -5.14
N PRO A 9 32.99 2.37 -5.45
CA PRO A 9 33.10 0.91 -5.48
C PRO A 9 34.20 0.41 -6.44
N ALA A 10 34.68 1.28 -7.34
CA ALA A 10 35.85 1.06 -8.19
C ALA A 10 37.19 0.89 -7.44
N ASN A 11 37.27 1.19 -6.13
CA ASN A 11 38.52 1.03 -5.38
C ASN A 11 38.85 -0.42 -4.98
N HIS A 12 37.94 -1.39 -5.20
CA HIS A 12 38.19 -2.82 -4.97
C HIS A 12 37.48 -3.71 -6.01
N PRO A 13 37.94 -3.75 -7.28
CA PRO A 13 37.29 -4.51 -8.35
C PRO A 13 37.16 -6.00 -8.01
N TYR A 14 38.14 -6.57 -7.32
CA TYR A 14 38.18 -7.97 -6.85
C TYR A 14 37.04 -8.33 -5.89
N ARG A 15 36.53 -7.37 -5.09
CA ARG A 15 35.42 -7.60 -4.17
C ARG A 15 34.07 -7.64 -4.90
N VAL A 16 33.93 -6.84 -5.96
CA VAL A 16 32.69 -6.80 -6.76
C VAL A 16 32.60 -8.04 -7.64
N THR A 17 33.69 -8.42 -8.33
CA THR A 17 33.72 -9.67 -9.11
C THR A 17 33.51 -10.89 -8.22
N GLY A 18 34.16 -10.96 -7.05
CA GLY A 18 33.94 -12.03 -6.09
C GLY A 18 32.47 -12.15 -5.66
N MET A 19 31.80 -11.02 -5.37
CA MET A 19 30.38 -11.00 -4.99
C MET A 19 29.45 -11.44 -6.14
N VAL A 20 29.75 -11.05 -7.38
CA VAL A 20 28.96 -11.48 -8.54
C VAL A 20 29.09 -12.98 -8.77
N VAL A 21 30.31 -13.50 -8.69
CA VAL A 21 30.56 -14.95 -8.83
C VAL A 21 29.84 -15.73 -7.74
N THR A 22 29.89 -15.29 -6.48
CA THR A 22 29.19 -15.98 -5.37
C THR A 22 27.67 -15.96 -5.53
N ILE A 23 27.09 -14.85 -5.99
CA ILE A 23 25.65 -14.78 -6.26
C ILE A 23 25.26 -15.72 -7.41
N LEU A 24 26.04 -15.72 -8.50
CA LEU A 24 25.77 -16.62 -9.63
C LEU A 24 25.93 -18.09 -9.24
N SER A 25 26.97 -18.44 -8.47
CA SER A 25 27.14 -19.81 -7.98
C SER A 25 26.02 -20.23 -7.04
N LEU A 26 25.53 -19.31 -6.19
CA LEU A 26 24.38 -19.57 -5.32
C LEU A 26 23.11 -19.81 -6.14
N ILE A 27 22.87 -19.02 -7.20
CA ILE A 27 21.71 -19.21 -8.08
C ILE A 27 21.81 -20.54 -8.82
N LEU A 28 22.97 -20.91 -9.34
CA LEU A 28 23.18 -22.20 -10.00
C LEU A 28 22.94 -23.36 -9.03
N LEU A 29 23.42 -23.25 -7.79
CA LEU A 29 23.14 -24.23 -6.74
C LEU A 29 21.64 -24.33 -6.47
N LEU A 30 20.95 -23.19 -6.34
CA LEU A 30 19.51 -23.18 -6.10
C LEU A 30 18.70 -23.76 -7.26
N ILE A 31 19.09 -23.49 -8.52
CA ILE A 31 18.49 -24.10 -9.72
C ILE A 31 18.67 -25.62 -9.70
N TYR A 32 19.84 -26.09 -9.28
CA TYR A 32 20.11 -27.52 -9.17
C TYR A 32 19.26 -28.17 -8.08
N THR A 33 19.11 -27.54 -6.91
CA THR A 33 18.34 -28.10 -5.80
C THR A 33 16.82 -27.97 -5.96
N SER A 34 16.32 -26.95 -6.68
CA SER A 34 14.89 -26.81 -6.98
C SER A 34 14.43 -27.61 -8.19
N ALA A 35 15.34 -28.27 -8.92
CA ALA A 35 14.97 -29.05 -10.08
C ALA A 35 13.97 -30.16 -9.65
N PRO A 36 12.85 -30.35 -10.37
CA PRO A 36 11.81 -31.31 -9.96
C PRO A 36 12.31 -32.76 -9.87
N TYR A 37 13.35 -33.09 -10.64
CA TYR A 37 13.97 -34.40 -10.68
C TYR A 37 15.50 -34.29 -10.78
N PRO A 38 16.26 -35.24 -10.20
CA PRO A 38 17.69 -35.34 -10.44
C PRO A 38 17.92 -35.73 -11.90
N LEU A 39 18.74 -34.94 -12.60
CA LEU A 39 19.07 -35.15 -14.00
C LEU A 39 20.58 -35.18 -14.22
N THR A 40 21.02 -35.94 -15.22
CA THR A 40 22.38 -35.86 -15.72
C THR A 40 22.56 -34.63 -16.62
N ALA A 41 23.80 -34.23 -16.90
CA ALA A 41 24.09 -33.07 -17.74
C ALA A 41 23.54 -33.21 -19.18
N THR A 42 23.45 -34.45 -19.70
CA THR A 42 22.86 -34.74 -21.02
C THR A 42 21.35 -34.54 -21.03
N ASP A 43 20.66 -34.93 -19.96
CA ASP A 43 19.21 -34.79 -19.86
C ASP A 43 18.80 -33.32 -19.77
N TRP A 44 19.62 -32.48 -19.11
CA TRP A 44 19.44 -31.02 -19.11
C TRP A 44 19.51 -30.43 -20.52
N LEU A 45 20.49 -30.84 -21.32
CA LEU A 45 20.64 -30.35 -22.70
C LEU A 45 19.49 -30.80 -23.59
N GLY A 46 19.06 -32.06 -23.47
CA GLY A 46 17.88 -32.58 -24.17
C GLY A 46 16.62 -31.82 -23.79
N ALA A 47 16.35 -31.66 -22.49
CA ALA A 47 15.18 -30.93 -21.99
C ALA A 47 15.14 -29.46 -22.42
N ILE A 48 16.28 -28.78 -22.61
CA ILE A 48 16.32 -27.37 -23.01
C ILE A 48 16.08 -27.20 -24.53
N LEU A 49 16.72 -28.02 -25.36
CA LEU A 49 16.78 -27.80 -26.81
C LEU A 49 15.69 -28.55 -27.58
N SER A 50 15.40 -29.78 -27.19
CA SER A 50 14.48 -30.68 -27.90
C SER A 50 14.00 -31.77 -26.93
N PRO A 51 12.98 -31.48 -26.10
CA PRO A 51 12.52 -32.42 -25.09
C PRO A 51 11.94 -33.67 -25.77
N ASP A 52 12.28 -34.84 -25.25
CA ASP A 52 11.64 -36.09 -25.63
C ASP A 52 10.19 -36.12 -25.10
N GLU A 53 9.21 -36.29 -25.99
CA GLU A 53 7.79 -36.33 -25.64
C GLU A 53 7.39 -37.62 -24.91
N GLU A 54 8.24 -38.65 -24.92
CA GLU A 54 8.00 -39.87 -24.15
C GLU A 54 8.54 -39.78 -22.72
N ASP A 55 9.47 -38.84 -22.45
CA ASP A 55 10.05 -38.62 -21.12
C ASP A 55 9.35 -37.47 -20.38
N TYR A 56 8.41 -37.83 -19.48
CA TYR A 56 7.68 -36.88 -18.66
C TYR A 56 8.59 -35.92 -17.85
N ARG A 57 9.83 -36.31 -17.51
CA ARG A 57 10.78 -35.46 -16.79
C ARG A 57 11.25 -34.30 -17.66
N GLN A 58 11.57 -34.57 -18.91
CA GLN A 58 11.96 -33.56 -19.89
C GLN A 58 10.79 -32.63 -20.22
N ILE A 59 9.58 -33.18 -20.32
CA ILE A 59 8.35 -32.37 -20.49
C ILE A 59 8.15 -31.40 -19.34
N ILE A 60 8.18 -31.86 -18.08
CA ILE A 60 7.96 -31.00 -16.91
C ILE A 60 9.02 -29.89 -16.86
N ILE A 61 10.27 -30.23 -17.17
CA ILE A 61 11.35 -29.24 -17.17
C ILE A 61 11.17 -28.22 -18.30
N HIS A 62 10.87 -28.68 -19.51
CA HIS A 62 10.75 -27.81 -20.66
C HIS A 62 9.50 -26.91 -20.61
N TYR A 63 8.36 -27.42 -20.17
CA TYR A 63 7.08 -26.71 -20.25
C TYR A 63 6.61 -26.09 -18.93
N SER A 64 7.16 -26.50 -17.79
CA SER A 64 6.79 -25.90 -16.49
C SER A 64 7.98 -25.21 -15.81
N TYR A 65 9.12 -25.88 -15.68
CA TYR A 65 10.26 -25.34 -14.94
C TYR A 65 10.99 -24.20 -15.67
N LEU A 66 11.42 -24.41 -16.92
CA LEU A 66 12.13 -23.39 -17.70
C LEU A 66 11.29 -22.13 -17.96
N PRO A 67 10.00 -22.21 -18.32
CA PRO A 67 9.15 -21.02 -18.46
C PRO A 67 9.00 -20.27 -17.15
N ARG A 68 8.88 -20.95 -16.00
CA ARG A 68 8.86 -20.32 -14.68
C ARG A 68 10.13 -19.55 -14.38
N LEU A 69 11.32 -20.12 -14.65
CA LEU A 69 12.59 -19.40 -14.49
C LEU A 69 12.69 -18.19 -15.42
N ALA A 70 12.29 -18.35 -16.68
CA ALA A 70 12.25 -17.27 -17.67
C ALA A 70 11.30 -16.15 -17.23
N MET A 71 10.12 -16.49 -16.72
CA MET A 71 9.16 -15.52 -16.17
C MET A 71 9.73 -14.79 -14.96
N ALA A 72 10.43 -15.47 -14.04
CA ALA A 72 11.07 -14.82 -12.91
C ALA A 72 12.12 -13.78 -13.35
N ILE A 73 12.92 -14.11 -14.37
CA ILE A 73 13.91 -13.19 -14.95
C ILE A 73 13.22 -12.00 -15.63
N LEU A 74 12.26 -12.26 -16.52
CA LEU A 74 11.58 -11.23 -17.30
C LEU A 74 10.74 -10.30 -16.42
N CYS A 75 9.95 -10.84 -15.50
CA CYS A 75 9.14 -10.07 -14.56
C CYS A 75 10.04 -9.26 -13.62
N GLY A 76 11.12 -9.85 -13.12
CA GLY A 76 12.07 -9.19 -12.24
C GLY A 76 12.74 -8.00 -12.92
N ALA A 77 13.17 -8.18 -14.17
CA ALA A 77 13.73 -7.12 -14.99
C ALA A 77 12.69 -6.01 -15.27
N ALA A 78 11.49 -6.39 -15.75
CA ALA A 78 10.41 -5.46 -16.08
C ALA A 78 10.01 -4.57 -14.90
N LEU A 79 9.77 -5.17 -13.73
CA LEU A 79 9.40 -4.44 -12.50
C LEU A 79 10.53 -3.53 -12.01
N ALA A 80 11.79 -3.98 -12.13
CA ALA A 80 12.94 -3.15 -11.76
C ALA A 80 13.12 -1.95 -12.70
N ILE A 81 12.95 -2.14 -14.01
CA ILE A 81 13.01 -1.05 -15.00
C ILE A 81 11.87 -0.06 -14.75
N ALA A 82 10.63 -0.55 -14.61
CA ALA A 82 9.47 0.29 -14.34
C ALA A 82 9.65 1.09 -13.04
N GLY A 83 10.12 0.44 -11.97
CA GLY A 83 10.45 1.11 -10.70
C GLY A 83 11.57 2.14 -10.84
N CYS A 84 12.63 1.84 -11.61
CA CYS A 84 13.72 2.78 -11.91
C CYS A 84 13.18 4.04 -12.60
N VAL A 85 12.39 3.87 -13.66
CA VAL A 85 11.81 4.97 -14.43
C VAL A 85 10.83 5.78 -13.58
N MET A 86 9.95 5.15 -12.81
CA MET A 86 9.01 5.86 -11.93
C MET A 86 9.72 6.74 -10.91
N ARG A 87 10.76 6.22 -10.25
CA ARG A 87 11.58 7.00 -9.31
C ARG A 87 12.26 8.18 -9.98
N PHE A 88 12.72 7.99 -11.20
CA PHE A 88 13.40 9.00 -11.99
C PHE A 88 12.46 10.13 -12.43
N VAL A 89 11.26 9.77 -12.90
CA VAL A 89 10.26 10.72 -13.42
C VAL A 89 9.54 11.47 -12.32
N LEU A 90 9.27 10.78 -11.20
CA LEU A 90 8.53 11.35 -10.08
C LEU A 90 9.45 12.01 -9.04
N ASN A 91 10.78 11.93 -9.22
CA ASN A 91 11.77 12.40 -8.24
C ASN A 91 11.46 11.93 -6.80
N ASN A 92 10.86 10.75 -6.67
CA ASN A 92 10.45 10.18 -5.39
C ASN A 92 11.05 8.78 -5.27
N PRO A 93 11.92 8.53 -4.28
CA PRO A 93 12.53 7.22 -4.09
C PRO A 93 11.50 6.11 -3.74
N LEU A 94 10.28 6.47 -3.37
CA LEU A 94 9.21 5.54 -3.01
C LEU A 94 8.24 5.27 -4.14
N ALA A 95 8.39 5.98 -5.26
CA ALA A 95 7.55 5.75 -6.41
C ALA A 95 7.74 4.31 -6.92
N SER A 96 6.63 3.61 -7.08
CA SER A 96 6.54 2.33 -7.77
C SER A 96 5.29 2.33 -8.65
N PRO A 97 5.22 1.44 -9.65
CA PRO A 97 4.03 1.34 -10.50
C PRO A 97 2.74 1.05 -9.74
N THR A 98 2.85 0.31 -8.63
CA THR A 98 1.74 0.05 -7.72
C THR A 98 1.19 1.33 -7.05
N THR A 99 1.98 2.41 -6.94
CA THR A 99 1.48 3.69 -6.42
C THR A 99 0.59 4.46 -7.39
N LEU A 100 0.52 4.07 -8.67
CA LEU A 100 -0.37 4.67 -9.69
C LEU A 100 -1.65 3.85 -9.93
N GLY A 101 -2.05 2.97 -9.01
CA GLY A 101 -3.30 2.22 -9.12
C GLY A 101 -3.27 1.00 -10.05
N VAL A 102 -2.13 0.70 -10.70
CA VAL A 102 -2.03 -0.41 -11.67
C VAL A 102 -2.45 -1.74 -11.07
N ALA A 103 -1.94 -2.09 -9.88
CA ALA A 103 -2.24 -3.36 -9.22
C ALA A 103 -3.71 -3.46 -8.79
N ALA A 104 -4.26 -2.42 -8.17
CA ALA A 104 -5.66 -2.40 -7.74
C ALA A 104 -6.62 -2.42 -8.95
N GLY A 105 -6.25 -1.75 -10.04
CA GLY A 105 -6.98 -1.82 -11.30
C GLY A 105 -6.96 -3.21 -11.92
N ALA A 106 -5.82 -3.88 -11.90
CA ALA A 106 -5.69 -5.25 -12.40
C ALA A 106 -6.50 -6.23 -11.57
N GLU A 107 -6.48 -6.08 -10.24
CA GLU A 107 -7.29 -6.89 -9.33
C GLU A 107 -8.79 -6.69 -9.57
N LEU A 108 -9.25 -5.44 -9.71
CA LEU A 108 -10.65 -5.15 -10.05
C LEU A 108 -11.03 -5.67 -11.45
N GLY A 109 -10.12 -5.55 -12.41
CA GLY A 109 -10.27 -6.09 -13.76
C GLY A 109 -10.43 -7.61 -13.73
N LEU A 110 -9.64 -8.31 -12.91
CA LEU A 110 -9.76 -9.75 -12.72
C LEU A 110 -11.09 -10.12 -12.05
N VAL A 111 -11.49 -9.42 -10.99
CA VAL A 111 -12.78 -9.64 -10.29
C VAL A 111 -13.96 -9.48 -11.25
N THR A 112 -13.99 -8.36 -11.98
CA THR A 112 -15.08 -8.07 -12.93
C THR A 112 -15.04 -9.03 -14.12
N GLY A 113 -13.84 -9.39 -14.57
CA GLY A 113 -13.54 -10.51 -15.48
C GLY A 113 -14.28 -11.77 -15.07
N THR A 114 -13.95 -12.28 -13.88
CA THR A 114 -14.49 -13.53 -13.34
C THR A 114 -16.00 -13.50 -13.10
N LEU A 115 -16.55 -12.37 -12.63
CA LEU A 115 -17.98 -12.28 -12.30
C LEU A 115 -18.88 -12.08 -13.51
N PHE A 116 -18.47 -11.22 -14.45
CA PHE A 116 -19.36 -10.76 -15.53
C PHE A 116 -19.02 -11.36 -16.89
N PHE A 117 -17.79 -11.83 -17.08
CA PHE A 117 -17.37 -12.45 -18.34
C PHE A 117 -17.23 -13.96 -18.14
N SER A 118 -18.18 -14.71 -18.72
CA SER A 118 -18.14 -16.18 -18.73
C SER A 118 -16.88 -16.68 -19.43
N ALA A 119 -16.38 -17.86 -19.04
CA ALA A 119 -15.33 -18.58 -19.76
C ALA A 119 -15.67 -18.79 -21.26
N THR A 120 -16.96 -18.81 -21.61
CA THR A 120 -17.45 -18.92 -22.99
C THR A 120 -17.33 -17.62 -23.80
N ALA A 121 -17.16 -16.46 -23.16
CA ALA A 121 -17.01 -15.16 -23.82
C ALA A 121 -15.60 -14.93 -24.38
N GLY A 122 -14.66 -15.85 -24.16
CA GLY A 122 -13.31 -15.83 -24.75
C GLY A 122 -12.38 -14.72 -24.23
N LEU A 123 -12.83 -13.88 -23.30
CA LEU A 123 -11.99 -12.88 -22.65
C LEU A 123 -11.06 -13.56 -21.65
N SER A 124 -9.78 -13.65 -22.02
CA SER A 124 -8.74 -14.17 -21.15
C SER A 124 -8.66 -13.35 -19.85
N LEU A 125 -8.54 -14.03 -18.70
CA LEU A 125 -8.34 -13.40 -17.39
C LEU A 125 -7.15 -12.41 -17.40
N TYR A 126 -6.13 -12.73 -18.20
CA TYR A 126 -5.00 -11.84 -18.48
C TYR A 126 -5.46 -10.49 -19.05
N LEU A 127 -6.33 -10.49 -20.06
CA LEU A 127 -6.81 -9.27 -20.70
C LEU A 127 -7.66 -8.43 -19.74
N SER A 128 -8.49 -9.08 -18.92
CA SER A 128 -9.30 -8.40 -17.91
C SER A 128 -8.43 -7.70 -16.87
N ALA A 129 -7.42 -8.39 -16.34
CA ALA A 129 -6.44 -7.79 -15.43
C ALA A 129 -5.61 -6.67 -16.11
N PHE A 130 -5.14 -6.90 -17.33
CA PHE A 130 -4.29 -5.96 -18.06
C PHE A 130 -5.04 -4.66 -18.35
N THR A 131 -6.25 -4.77 -18.92
CA THR A 131 -7.10 -3.62 -19.22
C THR A 131 -7.55 -2.90 -17.96
N GLY A 132 -7.88 -3.62 -16.88
CA GLY A 132 -8.19 -3.03 -15.58
C GLY A 132 -7.06 -2.17 -15.03
N GLY A 133 -5.81 -2.66 -15.10
CA GLY A 133 -4.63 -1.90 -14.67
C GLY A 133 -4.36 -0.65 -15.53
N LEU A 134 -4.57 -0.74 -16.84
CA LEU A 134 -4.47 0.40 -17.75
C LEU A 134 -5.56 1.45 -17.50
N LEU A 135 -6.81 1.02 -17.32
CA LEU A 135 -7.95 1.90 -17.04
C LEU A 135 -7.78 2.63 -15.70
N ALA A 136 -7.27 1.95 -14.67
CA ALA A 136 -6.97 2.59 -13.39
C ALA A 136 -5.92 3.70 -13.55
N THR A 137 -4.86 3.46 -14.32
CA THR A 137 -3.85 4.49 -14.59
C THR A 137 -4.42 5.63 -15.41
N LEU A 138 -5.25 5.33 -16.41
CA LEU A 138 -5.93 6.34 -17.20
C LEU A 138 -6.81 7.23 -16.32
N LEU A 139 -7.51 6.64 -15.35
CA LEU A 139 -8.29 7.37 -14.34
C LEU A 139 -7.41 8.30 -13.51
N VAL A 140 -6.22 7.85 -13.07
CA VAL A 140 -5.24 8.71 -12.38
C VAL A 140 -4.84 9.90 -13.26
N PHE A 141 -4.53 9.67 -14.54
CA PHE A 141 -4.15 10.74 -15.47
C PHE A 141 -5.30 11.69 -15.80
N ALA A 142 -6.53 11.19 -15.88
CA ALA A 142 -7.73 11.98 -16.19
C ALA A 142 -8.13 12.90 -15.04
N ILE A 143 -7.93 12.46 -13.79
CA ILE A 143 -8.31 13.22 -12.59
C ILE A 143 -7.22 14.21 -12.20
N THR A 144 -5.95 13.94 -12.54
CA THR A 144 -4.85 14.87 -12.28
C THR A 144 -4.96 16.11 -13.19
N PRO A 145 -5.12 17.34 -12.65
CA PRO A 145 -5.32 18.52 -13.48
C PRO A 145 -4.08 18.85 -14.33
N ARG A 146 -4.32 19.32 -15.56
CA ARG A 146 -3.28 19.52 -16.59
C ARG A 146 -2.18 20.50 -16.21
N GLN A 147 -2.51 21.53 -15.42
CA GLN A 147 -1.54 22.52 -14.91
C GLN A 147 -0.73 21.98 -13.72
N SER A 148 -1.12 20.83 -13.16
CA SER A 148 -0.60 20.25 -11.92
C SER A 148 -0.16 18.79 -12.10
N TYR A 149 0.34 18.38 -13.28
CA TYR A 149 1.05 17.09 -13.45
C TYR A 149 2.38 17.04 -12.68
N SER A 150 2.46 17.71 -11.53
CA SER A 150 3.54 17.58 -10.58
C SER A 150 3.62 16.13 -10.10
N PRO A 151 4.82 15.62 -9.79
CA PRO A 151 4.97 14.27 -9.27
C PRO A 151 4.13 13.97 -8.03
N LEU A 152 3.96 14.95 -7.13
CA LEU A 152 3.16 14.79 -5.94
C LEU A 152 1.70 14.56 -6.30
N SER A 153 1.10 15.41 -7.14
CA SER A 153 -0.31 15.28 -7.54
C SER A 153 -0.61 13.92 -8.20
N LEU A 154 0.32 13.38 -8.99
CA LEU A 154 0.20 12.05 -9.60
C LEU A 154 0.24 10.93 -8.56
N ILE A 155 1.17 10.99 -7.61
CA ILE A 155 1.27 10.00 -6.53
C ILE A 155 0.02 10.04 -5.64
N LEU A 156 -0.48 11.24 -5.30
CA LEU A 156 -1.69 11.40 -4.49
C LEU A 156 -2.93 10.86 -5.21
N SER A 157 -3.11 11.23 -6.47
CA SER A 157 -4.22 10.71 -7.30
C SER A 157 -4.13 9.19 -7.46
N GLY A 158 -2.92 8.67 -7.63
CA GLY A 158 -2.62 7.24 -7.68
C GLY A 158 -3.02 6.50 -6.40
N MET A 159 -2.54 6.95 -5.23
CA MET A 159 -2.90 6.35 -3.94
C MET A 159 -4.41 6.37 -3.68
N VAL A 160 -5.08 7.49 -3.96
CA VAL A 160 -6.55 7.60 -3.80
C VAL A 160 -7.27 6.61 -4.73
N THR A 161 -6.79 6.48 -5.97
CA THR A 161 -7.33 5.52 -6.94
C THR A 161 -7.12 4.08 -6.48
N THR A 162 -5.92 3.72 -6.02
CA THR A 162 -5.61 2.39 -5.47
C THR A 162 -6.59 2.02 -4.36
N LEU A 163 -6.82 2.93 -3.41
CA LEU A 163 -7.70 2.69 -2.28
C LEU A 163 -9.18 2.59 -2.69
N PHE A 164 -9.62 3.45 -3.62
CA PHE A 164 -10.98 3.38 -4.17
C PHE A 164 -11.24 2.03 -4.84
N LEU A 165 -10.36 1.64 -5.77
CA LEU A 165 -10.51 0.39 -6.52
C LEU A 165 -10.38 -0.82 -5.60
N GLY A 166 -9.45 -0.80 -4.64
CA GLY A 166 -9.30 -1.84 -3.63
C GLY A 166 -10.55 -2.00 -2.75
N ALA A 167 -11.19 -0.90 -2.35
CA ALA A 167 -12.42 -0.95 -1.57
C ALA A 167 -13.58 -1.55 -2.38
N VAL A 168 -13.70 -1.19 -3.66
CA VAL A 168 -14.68 -1.79 -4.59
C VAL A 168 -14.41 -3.28 -4.79
N THR A 169 -13.16 -3.66 -5.01
CA THR A 169 -12.74 -5.07 -5.13
C THR A 169 -13.14 -5.86 -3.89
N MET A 170 -12.81 -5.36 -2.69
CA MET A 170 -13.14 -6.06 -1.45
C MET A 170 -14.66 -6.18 -1.23
N MET A 171 -15.46 -5.19 -1.64
CA MET A 171 -16.92 -5.33 -1.61
C MET A 171 -17.41 -6.46 -2.51
N LEU A 172 -16.90 -6.57 -3.74
CA LEU A 172 -17.27 -7.63 -4.66
C LEU A 172 -16.84 -9.01 -4.16
N VAL A 173 -15.66 -9.10 -3.54
CA VAL A 173 -15.16 -10.32 -2.87
C VAL A 173 -16.07 -10.74 -1.73
N LEU A 174 -16.53 -9.82 -0.89
CA LEU A 174 -17.45 -10.14 0.21
C LEU A 174 -18.83 -10.60 -0.28
N VAL A 175 -19.29 -10.11 -1.43
CA VAL A 175 -20.57 -10.52 -2.03
C VAL A 175 -20.48 -11.90 -2.69
N ASN A 176 -19.31 -12.24 -3.27
CA ASN A 176 -19.11 -13.45 -4.06
C ASN A 176 -17.92 -14.29 -3.54
N GLU A 177 -17.85 -14.48 -2.22
CA GLU A 177 -16.69 -15.08 -1.54
C GLU A 177 -16.27 -16.43 -2.17
N GLN A 178 -17.23 -17.31 -2.42
CA GLN A 178 -16.98 -18.65 -2.97
C GLN A 178 -16.30 -18.59 -4.35
N THR A 179 -16.78 -17.71 -5.23
CA THR A 179 -16.25 -17.56 -6.59
C THR A 179 -14.88 -16.87 -6.58
N LEU A 180 -14.68 -15.92 -5.67
CA LEU A 180 -13.53 -15.01 -5.68
C LEU A 180 -12.41 -15.39 -4.70
N THR A 181 -12.52 -16.51 -3.99
CA THR A 181 -11.49 -16.96 -3.02
C THR A 181 -10.10 -17.15 -3.67
N HIS A 182 -10.04 -17.62 -4.93
CA HIS A 182 -8.77 -17.81 -5.64
C HIS A 182 -7.99 -16.49 -5.89
N LEU A 183 -8.65 -15.33 -5.77
CA LEU A 183 -8.00 -14.04 -5.91
C LEU A 183 -6.97 -13.75 -4.81
N PHE A 184 -7.12 -14.36 -3.62
CA PHE A 184 -6.12 -14.20 -2.57
C PHE A 184 -4.79 -14.85 -2.95
N LEU A 185 -4.85 -16.01 -3.63
CA LEU A 185 -3.67 -16.69 -4.17
C LEU A 185 -3.04 -15.87 -5.31
N TRP A 186 -3.86 -15.41 -6.27
CA TRP A 186 -3.39 -14.54 -7.36
C TRP A 186 -2.78 -13.22 -6.84
N GLY A 187 -3.44 -12.59 -5.88
CA GLY A 187 -3.00 -11.35 -5.25
C GLY A 187 -1.75 -11.52 -4.37
N ALA A 188 -1.38 -12.74 -4.02
CA ALA A 188 -0.12 -13.07 -3.35
C ALA A 188 1.03 -13.30 -4.36
N GLY A 189 0.74 -13.38 -5.65
CA GLY A 189 1.69 -13.48 -6.75
C GLY A 189 2.34 -14.87 -6.89
N ALA A 190 2.14 -15.52 -8.03
CA ALA A 190 2.64 -16.87 -8.30
C ALA A 190 3.28 -16.97 -9.70
N LEU A 191 4.51 -17.49 -9.76
CA LEU A 191 5.32 -17.63 -10.99
C LEU A 191 5.13 -18.97 -11.70
N GLU A 192 4.17 -19.76 -11.27
CA GLU A 192 3.86 -21.05 -11.90
C GLU A 192 3.43 -20.85 -13.35
N GLN A 193 3.94 -21.69 -14.24
CA GLN A 193 3.66 -21.67 -15.67
C GLN A 193 3.38 -23.09 -16.15
N ASN A 194 2.47 -23.20 -17.12
CA ASN A 194 2.10 -24.46 -17.75
C ASN A 194 2.66 -24.59 -19.18
N ASP A 195 3.16 -23.49 -19.75
CA ASP A 195 3.77 -23.44 -21.08
C ASP A 195 4.65 -22.18 -21.26
N TRP A 196 5.16 -21.98 -22.48
CA TRP A 196 5.92 -20.77 -22.88
C TRP A 196 5.04 -19.58 -23.28
N GLN A 197 3.71 -19.69 -23.22
CA GLN A 197 2.81 -18.63 -23.70
C GLN A 197 2.95 -17.36 -22.86
N GLY A 198 3.07 -17.47 -21.54
CA GLY A 198 3.31 -16.32 -20.66
C GLY A 198 4.59 -15.57 -21.01
N VAL A 199 5.68 -16.31 -21.28
CA VAL A 199 6.99 -15.75 -21.68
C VAL A 199 6.88 -15.01 -23.01
N THR A 200 6.31 -15.66 -24.03
CA THR A 200 6.18 -15.08 -25.37
C THR A 200 5.24 -13.87 -25.39
N ARG A 201 4.16 -13.87 -24.58
CA ARG A 201 3.29 -12.71 -24.39
C ARG A 201 4.03 -11.54 -23.73
N LEU A 202 4.85 -11.80 -22.71
CA LEU A 202 5.51 -10.74 -21.93
C LEU A 202 6.67 -10.06 -22.68
N LEU A 203 7.40 -10.79 -23.54
CA LEU A 203 8.55 -10.28 -24.28
C LEU A 203 8.33 -8.96 -25.03
N PRO A 204 7.30 -8.81 -25.90
CA PRO A 204 7.08 -7.54 -26.61
C PRO A 204 6.77 -6.39 -25.66
N PHE A 205 6.04 -6.64 -24.56
CA PHE A 205 5.73 -5.64 -23.53
C PHE A 205 6.94 -5.25 -22.68
N LEU A 206 8.04 -6.00 -22.74
CA LEU A 206 9.31 -5.60 -22.14
C LEU A 206 10.21 -4.88 -23.15
N ILE A 207 10.42 -5.49 -24.32
CA ILE A 207 11.38 -5.02 -25.33
C ILE A 207 10.97 -3.65 -25.88
N VAL A 208 9.71 -3.48 -26.29
CA VAL A 208 9.23 -2.25 -26.93
C VAL A 208 9.33 -1.06 -25.96
N PRO A 209 8.83 -1.13 -24.72
CA PRO A 209 9.01 -0.03 -23.76
C PRO A 209 10.46 0.28 -23.43
N VAL A 210 11.34 -0.71 -23.32
CA VAL A 210 12.77 -0.48 -23.06
C VAL A 210 13.44 0.28 -24.22
N LEU A 211 13.16 -0.09 -25.47
CA LEU A 211 13.66 0.62 -26.64
C LEU A 211 13.14 2.07 -26.70
N LEU A 212 11.86 2.28 -26.41
CA LEU A 212 11.28 3.63 -26.38
C LEU A 212 11.86 4.48 -25.23
N LEU A 213 12.01 3.90 -24.03
CA LEU A 213 12.59 4.56 -22.85
C LEU A 213 14.05 4.97 -23.08
N THR A 214 14.84 4.11 -23.71
CA THR A 214 16.23 4.44 -24.08
C THR A 214 16.28 5.55 -25.13
N GLY A 215 15.35 5.56 -26.09
CA GLY A 215 15.19 6.64 -27.08
C GLY A 215 14.87 8.01 -26.45
N ILE A 216 14.05 8.06 -25.39
CA ILE A 216 13.71 9.31 -24.68
C ILE A 216 14.61 9.61 -23.47
N SER A 217 15.67 8.84 -23.26
CA SER A 217 16.52 8.88 -22.05
C SER A 217 17.15 10.26 -21.77
N ARG A 218 17.51 11.01 -22.81
CA ARG A 218 18.03 12.39 -22.69
C ARG A 218 16.96 13.34 -22.14
N ALA A 219 15.76 13.31 -22.73
CA ALA A 219 14.64 14.14 -22.29
C ALA A 219 14.21 13.79 -20.86
N LEU A 220 14.25 12.50 -20.50
CA LEU A 220 14.00 12.08 -19.13
C LEU A 220 15.03 12.68 -18.17
N SER A 221 16.31 12.61 -18.54
CA SER A 221 17.43 13.11 -17.72
C SER A 221 17.33 14.61 -17.42
N LEU A 222 16.74 15.41 -18.32
CA LEU A 222 16.45 16.83 -18.08
C LEU A 222 15.45 17.04 -16.94
N LEU A 223 14.50 16.12 -16.70
CA LEU A 223 13.51 16.22 -15.63
C LEU A 223 14.14 16.22 -14.23
N GLN A 224 15.37 15.71 -14.08
CA GLN A 224 16.09 15.76 -12.79
C GLN A 224 16.55 17.16 -12.41
N LEU A 225 16.67 18.08 -13.38
CA LEU A 225 17.05 19.47 -13.14
C LEU A 225 15.89 20.32 -12.59
N GLY A 226 14.68 19.75 -12.53
CA GLY A 226 13.44 20.44 -12.15
C GLY A 226 12.60 20.83 -13.36
N ASP A 227 11.28 20.89 -13.17
CA ASP A 227 10.31 21.10 -14.25
C ASP A 227 10.51 22.43 -15.00
N THR A 228 10.89 23.49 -14.28
CA THR A 228 11.14 24.82 -14.87
C THR A 228 12.39 24.84 -15.74
N VAL A 229 13.49 24.24 -15.25
CA VAL A 229 14.77 24.14 -15.97
C VAL A 229 14.66 23.20 -17.17
N ALA A 230 13.97 22.07 -17.00
CA ALA A 230 13.71 21.15 -18.10
C ALA A 230 12.88 21.82 -19.21
N GLY A 231 11.87 22.61 -18.83
CA GLY A 231 11.03 23.37 -19.76
C GLY A 231 11.80 24.44 -20.53
N SER A 232 12.68 25.21 -19.86
CA SER A 232 13.50 26.24 -20.52
C SER A 232 14.55 25.65 -21.47
N LEU A 233 15.00 24.42 -21.23
CA LEU A 233 15.87 23.64 -22.13
C LEU A 233 15.11 23.00 -23.31
N GLY A 234 13.81 23.28 -23.47
CA GLY A 234 12.97 22.84 -24.59
C GLY A 234 12.29 21.48 -24.40
N ALA A 235 12.39 20.85 -23.22
CA ALA A 235 11.70 19.60 -22.96
C ALA A 235 10.20 19.82 -22.74
N LYS A 236 9.37 19.04 -23.46
CA LYS A 236 7.92 19.00 -23.21
C LYS A 236 7.62 18.17 -21.96
N VAL A 237 7.91 18.72 -20.78
CA VAL A 237 7.89 18.06 -19.45
C VAL A 237 6.70 17.11 -19.28
N VAL A 238 5.48 17.60 -19.50
CA VAL A 238 4.25 16.79 -19.32
C VAL A 238 4.19 15.61 -20.28
N ARG A 239 4.55 15.80 -21.55
CA ARG A 239 4.50 14.71 -22.55
C ARG A 239 5.54 13.64 -22.28
N VAL A 240 6.76 14.06 -21.93
CA VAL A 240 7.86 13.14 -21.60
C VAL A 240 7.52 12.36 -20.33
N ARG A 241 6.99 13.04 -19.30
CA ARG A 241 6.51 12.43 -18.06
C ARG A 241 5.41 11.40 -18.34
N LEU A 242 4.34 11.78 -19.02
CA LEU A 242 3.24 10.87 -19.34
C LEU A 242 3.72 9.69 -20.18
N ALA A 243 4.53 9.90 -21.22
CA ALA A 243 5.07 8.81 -22.02
C ALA A 243 5.86 7.80 -21.17
N ALA A 244 6.79 8.27 -20.33
CA ALA A 244 7.59 7.39 -19.48
C ALA A 244 6.76 6.65 -18.43
N LEU A 245 5.74 7.31 -17.86
CA LEU A 245 4.81 6.68 -16.91
C LEU A 245 3.94 5.63 -17.61
N THR A 246 3.39 5.93 -18.80
CA THR A 246 2.61 4.97 -19.59
C THR A 246 3.44 3.74 -19.95
N LEU A 247 4.69 3.91 -20.41
CA LEU A 247 5.58 2.78 -20.72
C LEU A 247 5.87 1.92 -19.47
N SER A 248 6.10 2.57 -18.32
CA SER A 248 6.31 1.87 -17.04
C SER A 248 5.06 1.11 -16.58
N VAL A 249 3.90 1.71 -16.78
CA VAL A 249 2.59 1.14 -16.44
C VAL A 249 2.28 -0.05 -17.34
N VAL A 250 2.51 0.04 -18.65
CA VAL A 250 2.29 -1.07 -19.59
C VAL A 250 3.15 -2.28 -19.22
N MET A 251 4.45 -2.08 -18.95
CA MET A 251 5.34 -3.15 -18.46
C MET A 251 4.84 -3.77 -17.16
N THR A 252 4.34 -2.95 -16.24
CA THR A 252 3.90 -3.47 -14.93
C THR A 252 2.56 -4.17 -15.03
N ALA A 253 1.60 -3.61 -15.79
CA ALA A 253 0.31 -4.22 -16.02
C ALA A 253 0.46 -5.58 -16.71
N SER A 254 1.38 -5.72 -17.69
CA SER A 254 1.63 -7.00 -18.34
C SER A 254 2.19 -8.04 -17.35
N VAL A 255 3.14 -7.65 -16.48
CA VAL A 255 3.67 -8.55 -15.44
C VAL A 255 2.59 -8.95 -14.44
N VAL A 256 1.87 -7.96 -13.89
CA VAL A 256 0.85 -8.20 -12.86
C VAL A 256 -0.28 -9.07 -13.39
N SER A 257 -0.62 -8.96 -14.67
CA SER A 257 -1.68 -9.76 -15.27
C SER A 257 -1.29 -11.22 -15.51
N GLU A 258 0.00 -11.52 -15.70
CA GLU A 258 0.50 -12.91 -15.83
C GLU A 258 0.73 -13.56 -14.46
N VAL A 259 1.38 -12.84 -13.53
CA VAL A 259 2.00 -13.45 -12.34
C VAL A 259 1.34 -12.96 -11.04
N GLY A 260 0.42 -12.01 -11.11
CA GLY A 260 -0.16 -11.36 -9.94
C GLY A 260 0.75 -10.30 -9.33
N ILE A 261 0.49 -9.94 -8.08
CA ILE A 261 1.14 -8.79 -7.44
C ILE A 261 2.49 -9.22 -6.85
N ILE A 262 3.57 -8.69 -7.43
CA ILE A 262 4.95 -8.87 -6.92
C ILE A 262 5.44 -7.55 -6.32
N GLY A 263 5.77 -7.58 -5.03
CA GLY A 263 6.21 -6.42 -4.26
C GLY A 263 7.73 -6.21 -4.30
N PHE A 264 8.15 -5.00 -3.92
CA PHE A 264 9.54 -4.61 -3.58
C PHE A 264 10.63 -4.73 -4.66
N VAL A 265 10.53 -5.56 -5.68
CA VAL A 265 11.58 -5.70 -6.73
C VAL A 265 11.86 -4.34 -7.39
N GLY A 266 10.80 -3.62 -7.79
CA GLY A 266 10.89 -2.27 -8.37
C GLY A 266 11.42 -1.19 -7.42
N LEU A 267 11.39 -1.43 -6.11
CA LEU A 267 11.91 -0.52 -5.09
C LEU A 267 13.34 -0.87 -4.66
N VAL A 268 13.66 -2.15 -4.55
CA VAL A 268 14.95 -2.60 -4.03
C VAL A 268 16.00 -2.52 -5.13
N SER A 269 15.70 -3.04 -6.32
CA SER A 269 16.67 -3.16 -7.39
C SER A 269 17.29 -1.81 -7.84
N PRO A 270 16.52 -0.75 -8.14
CA PRO A 270 17.11 0.52 -8.57
C PRO A 270 17.92 1.21 -7.47
N ALA A 271 17.60 0.92 -6.20
CA ALA A 271 18.38 1.42 -5.07
C ALA A 271 19.74 0.72 -5.00
N ILE A 272 19.78 -0.61 -5.16
CA ILE A 272 21.04 -1.37 -5.24
C ILE A 272 21.86 -0.94 -6.45
N ALA A 273 21.25 -0.78 -7.63
CA ALA A 273 21.94 -0.29 -8.82
C ALA A 273 22.64 1.06 -8.58
N ARG A 274 21.97 1.96 -7.85
CA ARG A 274 22.55 3.25 -7.46
C ARG A 274 23.71 3.09 -6.45
N ILE A 275 23.62 2.15 -5.51
CA ILE A 275 24.72 1.87 -4.56
C ILE A 275 25.96 1.33 -5.31
N LEU A 276 25.75 0.48 -6.31
CA LEU A 276 26.80 -0.07 -7.16
C LEU A 276 27.41 0.94 -8.15
N GLY A 277 26.96 2.19 -8.14
CA GLY A 277 27.57 3.28 -8.91
C GLY A 277 26.83 3.67 -10.20
N ALA A 278 25.68 3.06 -10.51
CA ALA A 278 24.88 3.50 -11.65
C ALA A 278 24.26 4.90 -11.38
N ARG A 279 24.73 5.91 -12.11
CA ARG A 279 24.27 7.31 -11.97
C ARG A 279 23.42 7.78 -13.15
N ARG A 280 23.77 7.36 -14.38
CA ARG A 280 23.04 7.72 -15.61
C ARG A 280 21.85 6.79 -15.81
N LEU A 281 20.76 7.30 -16.38
CA LEU A 281 19.52 6.56 -16.57
C LEU A 281 19.69 5.23 -17.35
N PRO A 282 20.37 5.18 -18.52
CA PRO A 282 20.51 3.90 -19.24
C PRO A 282 21.28 2.85 -18.43
N GLY A 283 22.33 3.26 -17.71
CA GLY A 283 23.07 2.38 -16.82
C GLY A 283 22.26 1.95 -15.59
N GLN A 284 21.40 2.82 -15.06
CA GLN A 284 20.47 2.46 -13.99
C GLN A 284 19.41 1.47 -14.49
N ILE A 285 18.83 1.67 -15.68
CA ILE A 285 17.88 0.75 -16.30
C ILE A 285 18.53 -0.63 -16.47
N ALA A 286 19.70 -0.71 -17.12
CA ALA A 286 20.36 -1.99 -17.36
C ALA A 286 20.75 -2.71 -16.06
N LEU A 287 21.41 -2.02 -15.13
CA LEU A 287 21.86 -2.65 -13.89
C LEU A 287 20.68 -3.01 -12.97
N SER A 288 19.63 -2.17 -12.92
CA SER A 288 18.42 -2.53 -12.18
C SER A 288 17.67 -3.70 -12.81
N ALA A 289 17.64 -3.82 -14.14
CA ALA A 289 17.06 -4.97 -14.80
C ALA A 289 17.75 -6.28 -14.37
N CYS A 290 19.09 -6.31 -14.42
CA CYS A 290 19.87 -7.48 -13.99
C CYS A 290 19.64 -7.80 -12.50
N ILE A 291 19.71 -6.81 -11.61
CA ILE A 291 19.49 -7.03 -10.19
C ILE A 291 18.05 -7.48 -9.92
N GLY A 292 17.07 -6.91 -10.62
CA GLY A 292 15.65 -7.28 -10.48
C GLY A 292 15.40 -8.72 -10.89
N ALA A 293 15.97 -9.14 -12.03
CA ALA A 293 15.93 -10.51 -12.50
C ALA A 293 16.55 -11.48 -11.49
N LEU A 294 17.75 -11.19 -10.99
CA LEU A 294 18.43 -12.06 -10.01
C LEU A 294 17.70 -12.11 -8.67
N LEU A 295 17.13 -10.99 -8.21
CA LEU A 295 16.36 -10.95 -6.97
C LEU A 295 15.08 -11.77 -7.05
N LEU A 296 14.31 -11.61 -8.13
CA LEU A 296 13.05 -12.34 -8.28
C LEU A 296 13.30 -13.82 -8.56
N LEU A 297 14.29 -14.16 -9.40
CA LEU A 297 14.73 -15.53 -9.63
C LEU A 297 15.20 -16.19 -8.34
N GLY A 298 16.09 -15.53 -7.58
CA GLY A 298 16.57 -16.06 -6.31
C GLY A 298 15.45 -16.26 -5.29
N ALA A 299 14.50 -15.32 -5.20
CA ALA A 299 13.33 -15.46 -4.35
C ALA A 299 12.44 -16.65 -4.76
N ASP A 300 12.16 -16.81 -6.06
CA ASP A 300 11.35 -17.91 -6.57
C ASP A 300 12.02 -19.27 -6.34
N LEU A 301 13.33 -19.37 -6.58
CA LEU A 301 14.08 -20.60 -6.33
C LEU A 301 14.10 -20.95 -4.84
N LEU A 302 14.25 -19.97 -3.96
CA LEU A 302 14.14 -20.20 -2.51
C LEU A 302 12.74 -20.72 -2.15
N VAL A 303 11.69 -20.15 -2.74
CA VAL A 303 10.31 -20.61 -2.53
C VAL A 303 10.12 -22.05 -2.98
N GLN A 304 10.59 -22.39 -4.18
CA GLN A 304 10.50 -23.76 -4.70
C GLN A 304 11.21 -24.78 -3.79
N ASN A 305 12.37 -24.42 -3.26
CA ASN A 305 13.08 -25.26 -2.29
C ASN A 305 12.33 -25.38 -0.96
N LEU A 306 11.71 -24.29 -0.48
CA LEU A 306 10.94 -24.27 0.78
C LEU A 306 9.60 -25.00 0.68
N SER A 307 8.92 -24.93 -0.46
CA SER A 307 7.66 -25.63 -0.71
C SER A 307 7.83 -27.15 -0.74
N HIS A 308 9.04 -27.66 -0.87
CA HIS A 308 9.29 -29.10 -0.66
C HIS A 308 9.06 -29.53 0.79
N TRP A 309 9.21 -28.61 1.75
CA TRP A 309 9.10 -28.87 3.20
C TRP A 309 7.76 -28.44 3.80
N VAL A 310 6.98 -27.61 3.09
CA VAL A 310 5.68 -27.10 3.52
C VAL A 310 4.64 -27.63 2.54
N ALA A 311 3.60 -28.31 3.04
CA ALA A 311 2.61 -29.01 2.21
C ALA A 311 1.73 -28.11 1.31
N ASP A 312 1.89 -26.78 1.41
CA ASP A 312 1.11 -25.79 0.68
C ASP A 312 1.95 -25.03 -0.35
N VAL A 313 1.33 -24.65 -1.48
CA VAL A 313 1.92 -23.79 -2.49
C VAL A 313 2.16 -22.40 -1.90
N ILE A 314 3.42 -22.04 -1.70
CA ILE A 314 3.82 -20.72 -1.20
C ILE A 314 3.91 -19.74 -2.38
N PRO A 315 3.11 -18.66 -2.42
CA PRO A 315 3.19 -17.68 -3.50
C PRO A 315 4.49 -16.87 -3.42
N THR A 316 5.20 -16.81 -4.54
CA THR A 316 6.49 -16.10 -4.62
C THR A 316 6.38 -14.60 -4.32
N GLY A 317 5.28 -13.95 -4.72
CA GLY A 317 5.06 -12.53 -4.47
C GLY A 317 5.03 -12.20 -2.96
N ALA A 318 4.35 -13.02 -2.15
CA ALA A 318 4.32 -12.87 -0.69
C ALA A 318 5.72 -13.01 -0.09
N VAL A 319 6.52 -13.99 -0.55
CA VAL A 319 7.90 -14.18 -0.06
C VAL A 319 8.82 -13.04 -0.50
N THR A 320 8.67 -12.51 -1.71
CA THR A 320 9.43 -11.33 -2.15
C THR A 320 9.14 -10.10 -1.29
N ALA A 321 7.89 -9.94 -0.83
CA ALA A 321 7.52 -8.86 0.09
C ALA A 321 8.08 -9.09 1.50
N LEU A 322 8.03 -10.32 2.00
CA LEU A 322 8.62 -10.73 3.28
C LEU A 322 10.14 -10.49 3.34
N LEU A 323 10.86 -10.77 2.24
CA LEU A 323 12.30 -10.53 2.14
C LEU A 323 12.61 -9.05 1.84
N GLY A 324 11.78 -8.40 1.02
CA GLY A 324 11.97 -7.03 0.56
C GLY A 324 11.79 -5.98 1.65
N ALA A 325 10.84 -6.17 2.58
CA ALA A 325 10.56 -5.23 3.66
C ALA A 325 11.74 -5.06 4.65
N PRO A 326 12.34 -6.13 5.22
CA PRO A 326 13.54 -6.02 6.05
C PRO A 326 14.71 -5.37 5.30
N PHE A 327 14.89 -5.70 4.02
CA PHE A 327 15.94 -5.09 3.20
C PHE A 327 15.70 -3.59 3.00
N MET A 328 14.46 -3.17 2.75
CA MET A 328 14.11 -1.75 2.67
C MET A 328 14.39 -1.02 3.99
N LEU A 329 14.03 -1.61 5.13
CA LEU A 329 14.34 -1.08 6.46
C LEU A 329 15.85 -0.93 6.68
N TYR A 330 16.64 -1.90 6.21
CA TYR A 330 18.09 -1.82 6.24
C TYR A 330 18.65 -0.69 5.35
N LEU A 331 18.14 -0.52 4.13
CA LEU A 331 18.55 0.56 3.22
C LEU A 331 18.22 1.95 3.78
N LEU A 332 17.05 2.11 4.40
CA LEU A 332 16.62 3.36 5.03
C LEU A 332 17.60 3.82 6.11
N GLN A 333 18.08 2.88 6.92
CA GLN A 333 19.05 3.18 7.99
C GLN A 333 20.40 3.69 7.48
N ARG A 334 20.78 3.39 6.23
CA ARG A 334 22.04 3.83 5.63
C ARG A 334 21.97 5.23 4.97
N ARG A 335 20.88 5.97 5.18
CA ARG A 335 20.61 7.32 4.59
C ARG A 335 20.59 7.37 3.06
N LEU A 336 20.50 6.22 2.38
CA LEU A 336 20.58 6.13 0.92
C LEU A 336 19.31 6.66 0.21
N LEU A 337 18.22 6.84 0.96
CA LEU A 337 16.91 7.28 0.47
C LEU A 337 16.49 8.66 1.02
N GLY A 338 17.22 9.23 1.99
CA GLY A 338 16.72 10.27 2.90
C GLY A 338 16.96 11.73 2.49
N SER A 339 17.67 12.03 1.41
CA SER A 339 18.03 13.41 1.04
C SER A 339 17.09 14.09 0.05
N ALA A 340 16.18 13.35 -0.59
CA ALA A 340 15.37 13.87 -1.71
C ALA A 340 13.97 14.38 -1.32
N LEU A 341 13.46 14.05 -0.12
CA LEU A 341 12.10 14.39 0.32
C LEU A 341 12.03 15.64 1.22
N SER A 342 13.17 16.29 1.49
CA SER A 342 13.27 17.48 2.35
C SER A 342 12.95 18.81 1.65
N SER A 343 12.50 18.80 0.39
CA SER A 343 12.19 20.03 -0.35
C SER A 343 10.78 19.99 -0.93
N ALA A 344 9.81 20.22 -0.06
CA ALA A 344 8.52 20.78 -0.45
C ALA A 344 7.98 21.65 0.68
N ASN A 345 8.71 22.71 1.03
CA ASN A 345 8.08 23.91 1.59
C ASN A 345 7.30 24.59 0.45
N THR A 346 6.23 23.96 -0.03
CA THR A 346 5.23 24.68 -0.80
C THR A 346 4.53 25.61 0.19
N MET A 347 4.82 26.91 0.12
CA MET A 347 4.00 27.92 0.78
C MET A 347 2.55 27.64 0.40
N ARG A 348 1.75 27.20 1.37
CA ARG A 348 0.32 26.96 1.17
C ARG A 348 -0.31 28.28 0.80
N GLN A 349 -0.95 28.33 -0.36
CA GLN A 349 -1.85 29.45 -0.66
C GLN A 349 -2.99 29.45 0.37
N PRO A 350 -3.33 30.59 0.96
CA PRO A 350 -4.40 30.67 1.94
C PRO A 350 -5.74 30.38 1.25
N GLY A 351 -6.27 29.17 1.47
CA GLY A 351 -7.65 28.86 1.13
C GLY A 351 -8.63 29.73 1.93
N LYS A 352 -9.90 29.76 1.50
CA LYS A 352 -10.97 30.47 2.20
C LYS A 352 -11.03 30.01 3.67
N ARG A 353 -10.87 30.94 4.61
CA ARG A 353 -10.95 30.65 6.05
C ARG A 353 -12.39 30.72 6.51
N LEU A 354 -13.02 29.56 6.75
CA LEU A 354 -14.32 29.55 7.42
C LEU A 354 -14.13 29.83 8.92
N PRO A 355 -14.96 30.71 9.52
CA PRO A 355 -14.88 30.99 10.95
C PRO A 355 -15.18 29.75 11.79
N PHE A 356 -14.33 29.48 12.79
CA PHE A 356 -14.37 28.26 13.61
C PHE A 356 -15.70 28.04 14.32
N LYS A 357 -16.23 29.04 15.03
CA LYS A 357 -17.44 28.91 15.85
C LYS A 357 -18.69 28.48 15.06
N PRO A 358 -19.08 29.17 13.96
CA PRO A 358 -20.25 28.75 13.19
C PRO A 358 -20.04 27.41 12.50
N LEU A 359 -18.82 27.13 12.01
CA LEU A 359 -18.50 25.83 11.42
C LEU A 359 -18.67 24.71 12.45
N ALA A 360 -18.14 24.89 13.66
CA ALA A 360 -18.27 23.90 14.74
C ALA A 360 -19.75 23.64 15.09
N ARG A 361 -20.57 24.70 15.22
CA ARG A 361 -22.02 24.55 15.48
C ARG A 361 -22.73 23.79 14.36
N LEU A 362 -22.42 24.13 13.11
CA LEU A 362 -22.98 23.45 11.94
C LEU A 362 -22.61 21.96 11.93
N LEU A 363 -21.34 21.63 12.19
CA LEU A 363 -20.89 20.25 12.21
C LEU A 363 -21.49 19.45 13.38
N VAL A 364 -21.68 20.07 14.55
CA VAL A 364 -22.40 19.43 15.66
C VAL A 364 -23.86 19.17 15.27
N LEU A 365 -24.54 20.13 14.64
CA LEU A 365 -25.90 19.94 14.12
C LEU A 365 -25.95 18.79 13.09
N CYS A 366 -25.03 18.78 12.13
CA CYS A 366 -24.92 17.70 11.13
C CYS A 366 -24.65 16.35 11.79
N PHE A 367 -23.81 16.30 12.83
CA PHE A 367 -23.54 15.08 13.58
C PHE A 367 -24.80 14.56 14.28
N VAL A 368 -25.51 15.41 15.02
CA VAL A 368 -26.78 15.04 15.67
C VAL A 368 -27.78 14.55 14.62
N PHE A 369 -27.94 15.28 13.51
CA PHE A 369 -28.82 14.87 12.42
C PHE A 369 -28.44 13.49 11.86
N THR A 370 -27.15 13.25 11.59
CA THR A 370 -26.65 11.97 11.05
C THR A 370 -26.90 10.82 12.02
N VAL A 371 -26.69 11.03 13.32
CA VAL A 371 -26.98 10.03 14.37
C VAL A 371 -28.48 9.74 14.45
N SER A 372 -29.31 10.79 14.49
CA SER A 372 -30.78 10.63 14.54
C SER A 372 -31.32 9.86 13.35
N VAL A 373 -30.86 10.20 12.14
CA VAL A 373 -31.22 9.48 10.91
C VAL A 373 -30.74 8.02 10.98
N SER A 374 -29.49 7.80 11.39
CA SER A 374 -28.91 6.46 11.47
C SER A 374 -29.59 5.54 12.48
N MET A 375 -30.15 6.13 13.55
CA MET A 375 -30.93 5.42 14.56
C MET A 375 -32.34 5.08 14.06
N THR A 376 -33.04 6.02 13.44
CA THR A 376 -34.50 5.93 13.22
C THR A 376 -34.90 5.48 11.82
N TRP A 377 -34.09 5.75 10.79
CA TRP A 377 -34.44 5.48 9.40
C TRP A 377 -33.58 4.36 8.81
N GLY A 378 -34.21 3.34 8.22
CA GLY A 378 -33.49 2.32 7.47
C GLY A 378 -34.41 1.30 6.79
N GLN A 379 -33.81 0.37 6.06
CA GLN A 379 -34.48 -0.69 5.35
C GLN A 379 -34.82 -1.85 6.29
N SER A 380 -35.99 -2.45 6.08
CA SER A 380 -36.48 -3.67 6.72
C SER A 380 -37.17 -4.55 5.66
N ASP A 381 -37.68 -5.70 6.08
CA ASP A 381 -38.44 -6.62 5.20
C ASP A 381 -39.68 -5.95 4.59
N ALA A 382 -40.23 -4.92 5.25
CA ALA A 382 -41.38 -4.13 4.77
C ALA A 382 -40.96 -2.92 3.90
N GLY A 383 -39.68 -2.80 3.53
CA GLY A 383 -39.14 -1.66 2.79
C GLY A 383 -38.50 -0.60 3.69
N TRP A 384 -38.59 0.67 3.30
CA TRP A 384 -38.02 1.78 4.09
C TRP A 384 -38.93 2.13 5.26
N VAL A 385 -38.44 1.94 6.48
CA VAL A 385 -39.20 2.19 7.70
C VAL A 385 -38.51 3.27 8.54
N PHE A 386 -39.33 4.20 9.01
CA PHE A 386 -38.99 5.07 10.12
C PHE A 386 -39.55 4.44 11.40
N GLY A 387 -38.66 4.01 12.30
CA GLY A 387 -39.05 3.25 13.49
C GLY A 387 -38.31 3.74 14.74
N ILE A 388 -39.05 3.87 15.84
CA ILE A 388 -38.54 4.22 17.17
C ILE A 388 -38.68 2.99 18.10
N ASP A 389 -38.58 1.78 17.53
CA ASP A 389 -38.65 0.55 18.32
C ASP A 389 -37.44 0.50 19.29
N PRO A 390 -37.68 0.44 20.62
CA PRO A 390 -36.62 0.41 21.62
C PRO A 390 -35.60 -0.71 21.41
N ALA A 391 -36.04 -1.89 20.95
CA ALA A 391 -35.14 -3.03 20.73
C ALA A 391 -34.15 -2.73 19.60
N LEU A 392 -34.64 -2.24 18.46
CA LEU A 392 -33.84 -1.87 17.31
C LEU A 392 -32.94 -0.65 17.60
N LEU A 393 -33.43 0.32 18.36
CA LEU A 393 -32.64 1.47 18.81
C LEU A 393 -31.48 1.06 19.72
N SER A 394 -31.65 0.05 20.58
CA SER A 394 -30.58 -0.45 21.44
C SER A 394 -29.44 -1.07 20.62
N LEU A 395 -29.77 -1.90 19.62
CA LEU A 395 -28.80 -2.55 18.73
C LEU A 395 -28.08 -1.52 17.83
N ARG A 396 -28.83 -0.57 17.26
CA ARG A 396 -28.24 0.52 16.47
C ARG A 396 -27.41 1.46 17.33
N GLY A 397 -27.79 1.67 18.59
CA GLY A 397 -27.13 2.57 19.52
C GLY A 397 -25.68 2.20 19.80
N PHE A 398 -25.40 0.93 20.14
CA PHE A 398 -24.02 0.46 20.36
C PHE A 398 -23.16 0.67 19.11
N ARG A 399 -23.68 0.25 17.97
CA ARG A 399 -23.00 0.31 16.69
C ARG A 399 -22.66 1.74 16.26
N ILE A 400 -23.63 2.66 16.34
CA ILE A 400 -23.45 4.08 15.99
C ILE A 400 -22.48 4.75 16.96
N THR A 401 -22.50 4.37 18.24
CA THR A 401 -21.58 4.89 19.25
C THR A 401 -20.14 4.47 18.95
N VAL A 402 -19.91 3.18 18.64
CA VAL A 402 -18.59 2.69 18.22
C VAL A 402 -18.13 3.39 16.95
N ALA A 403 -19.01 3.55 15.95
CA ALA A 403 -18.71 4.28 14.72
C ALA A 403 -18.28 5.73 15.00
N ALA A 404 -19.05 6.47 15.80
CA ALA A 404 -18.75 7.85 16.14
C ALA A 404 -17.40 7.98 16.87
N LEU A 405 -17.17 7.15 17.89
CA LEU A 405 -15.96 7.21 18.70
C LEU A 405 -14.71 6.74 17.96
N ALA A 406 -14.81 5.66 17.18
CA ALA A 406 -13.69 5.17 16.38
C ALA A 406 -13.32 6.16 15.27
N GLY A 407 -14.34 6.74 14.59
CA GLY A 407 -14.14 7.78 13.59
C GLY A 407 -13.47 9.04 14.19
N ALA A 408 -13.90 9.45 15.38
CA ALA A 408 -13.28 10.56 16.11
C ALA A 408 -11.83 10.25 16.52
N SER A 409 -11.57 9.04 17.03
CA SER A 409 -10.23 8.60 17.45
C SER A 409 -9.25 8.57 16.28
N LEU A 410 -9.62 7.94 15.16
CA LEU A 410 -8.80 7.87 13.95
C LEU A 410 -8.53 9.25 13.36
N ALA A 411 -9.55 10.12 13.32
CA ALA A 411 -9.38 11.48 12.84
C ALA A 411 -8.41 12.29 13.72
N MET A 412 -8.47 12.18 15.05
CA MET A 412 -7.49 12.84 15.91
C MET A 412 -6.07 12.29 15.74
N ALA A 413 -5.91 10.96 15.68
CA ALA A 413 -4.63 10.34 15.38
C ALA A 413 -4.07 10.84 14.03
N GLY A 414 -4.94 10.92 13.02
CA GLY A 414 -4.64 11.49 11.71
C GLY A 414 -4.16 12.94 11.75
N CYS A 415 -4.83 13.80 12.51
CA CYS A 415 -4.38 15.19 12.72
C CYS A 415 -2.96 15.24 13.29
N VAL A 416 -2.67 14.40 14.29
CA VAL A 416 -1.33 14.33 14.88
C VAL A 416 -0.31 13.91 13.83
N ILE A 417 -0.56 12.83 13.09
CA ILE A 417 0.38 12.29 12.10
C ILE A 417 0.60 13.26 10.92
N GLN A 418 -0.44 13.88 10.38
CA GLN A 418 -0.30 14.85 9.28
C GLN A 418 0.50 16.09 9.69
N ARG A 419 0.32 16.57 10.92
CA ARG A 419 1.09 17.73 11.42
C ARG A 419 2.53 17.35 11.76
N LEU A 420 2.76 16.21 12.42
CA LEU A 420 4.12 15.76 12.73
C LEU A 420 4.98 15.54 11.47
N THR A 421 4.33 15.15 10.36
CA THR A 421 5.01 14.82 9.11
C THR A 421 5.05 15.95 8.10
N GLY A 422 4.26 17.00 8.30
CA GLY A 422 4.05 18.06 7.30
C GLY A 422 3.39 17.54 6.01
N ASN A 423 2.86 16.31 6.03
CA ASN A 423 2.31 15.66 4.86
C ASN A 423 0.78 15.49 5.06
N PRO A 424 -0.06 16.19 4.28
CA PRO A 424 -1.52 16.09 4.39
C PRO A 424 -2.07 14.71 4.05
N MET A 425 -1.24 13.82 3.52
CA MET A 425 -1.61 12.47 3.08
C MET A 425 -0.99 11.40 3.98
N ALA A 426 -0.33 11.79 5.06
CA ALA A 426 0.05 10.84 6.09
C ALA A 426 -1.22 10.38 6.82
N SER A 427 -1.41 9.07 6.90
CA SER A 427 -2.46 8.45 7.71
C SER A 427 -1.81 7.64 8.83
N PRO A 428 -2.51 7.46 9.96
CA PRO A 428 -2.01 6.62 11.04
C PRO A 428 -1.98 5.14 10.65
N GLU A 429 -2.80 4.71 9.68
CA GLU A 429 -2.83 3.35 9.15
C GLU A 429 -1.53 3.01 8.40
N VAL A 430 -0.96 3.99 7.69
CA VAL A 430 0.32 3.84 6.95
C VAL A 430 1.52 3.66 7.89
N LEU A 431 1.38 3.92 9.20
CA LEU A 431 2.43 3.61 10.19
C LEU A 431 2.56 2.10 10.45
N GLY A 432 1.62 1.27 9.99
CA GLY A 432 1.65 -0.19 10.15
C GLY A 432 1.14 -0.70 11.49
N ILE A 433 0.68 0.17 12.39
CA ILE A 433 0.07 -0.22 13.66
C ILE A 433 -1.19 -1.06 13.42
N SER A 434 -2.06 -0.62 12.50
CA SER A 434 -3.27 -1.34 12.13
C SER A 434 -2.97 -2.68 11.47
N ALA A 435 -1.94 -2.72 10.61
CA ALA A 435 -1.45 -3.96 10.00
C ALA A 435 -0.88 -4.93 11.06
N GLY A 436 -0.24 -4.42 12.11
CA GLY A 436 0.21 -5.19 13.27
C GLY A 436 -0.94 -5.82 14.06
N CYS A 437 -2.02 -5.06 14.32
CA CYS A 437 -3.22 -5.61 14.93
C CYS A 437 -3.82 -6.74 14.09
N ALA A 438 -3.99 -6.48 12.78
CA ALA A 438 -4.56 -7.42 11.84
C ALA A 438 -3.73 -8.71 11.76
N LEU A 439 -2.41 -8.57 11.62
CA LEU A 439 -1.49 -9.70 11.55
C LEU A 439 -1.57 -10.57 12.80
N ALA A 440 -1.54 -9.97 14.00
CA ALA A 440 -1.57 -10.72 15.25
C ALA A 440 -2.86 -11.54 15.41
N ILE A 441 -4.01 -10.96 15.04
CA ILE A 441 -5.31 -11.64 15.10
C ILE A 441 -5.39 -12.74 14.03
N VAL A 442 -4.95 -12.47 12.79
CA VAL A 442 -4.94 -13.45 11.71
C VAL A 442 -4.03 -14.64 12.02
N LEU A 443 -2.83 -14.40 12.55
CA LEU A 443 -1.93 -15.47 12.97
C LEU A 443 -2.51 -16.28 14.13
N ALA A 444 -3.10 -15.63 15.13
CA ALA A 444 -3.72 -16.34 16.25
C ALA A 444 -4.86 -17.26 15.77
N ALA A 445 -5.70 -16.78 14.84
CA ALA A 445 -6.73 -17.59 14.21
C ALA A 445 -6.13 -18.74 13.37
N ALA A 446 -5.01 -18.50 12.66
CA ALA A 446 -4.35 -19.52 11.85
C ALA A 446 -3.72 -20.65 12.68
N PHE A 447 -3.36 -20.37 13.94
CA PHE A 447 -2.93 -21.39 14.90
C PHE A 447 -4.11 -22.13 15.56
N GLY A 448 -5.33 -21.96 15.06
CA GLY A 448 -6.53 -22.66 15.54
C GLY A 448 -7.05 -22.14 16.88
N LEU A 449 -6.63 -20.95 17.33
CA LEU A 449 -7.18 -20.33 18.53
C LEU A 449 -8.59 -19.81 18.24
N ALA A 450 -9.58 -20.31 18.97
CA ALA A 450 -10.94 -19.81 18.92
C ALA A 450 -11.00 -18.44 19.62
N LEU A 451 -10.77 -17.38 18.84
CA LEU A 451 -10.59 -16.04 19.37
C LEU A 451 -11.88 -15.46 19.97
N SER A 452 -11.99 -15.55 21.30
CA SER A 452 -12.97 -14.76 22.05
C SER A 452 -12.72 -13.27 21.86
N ARG A 453 -13.72 -12.42 22.13
CA ARG A 453 -13.59 -10.97 21.95
C ARG A 453 -12.45 -10.37 22.77
N LEU A 454 -12.23 -10.89 23.99
CA LEU A 454 -11.13 -10.48 24.85
C LEU A 454 -9.78 -10.87 24.24
N GLU A 455 -9.66 -12.07 23.68
CA GLU A 455 -8.45 -12.51 22.99
C GLU A 455 -8.17 -11.66 21.76
N GLN A 456 -9.18 -11.31 20.96
CA GLN A 456 -9.01 -10.39 19.82
C GLN A 456 -8.46 -9.03 20.28
N LEU A 457 -8.98 -8.49 21.39
CA LEU A 457 -8.48 -7.25 21.99
C LEU A 457 -7.01 -7.39 22.44
N LEU A 458 -6.66 -8.50 23.09
CA LEU A 458 -5.31 -8.77 23.57
C LEU A 458 -4.31 -8.96 22.43
N PHE A 459 -4.59 -9.87 21.47
CA PHE A 459 -3.71 -10.11 20.33
C PHE A 459 -3.58 -8.87 19.45
N GLY A 460 -4.68 -8.15 19.21
CA GLY A 460 -4.65 -6.88 18.49
C GLY A 460 -3.77 -5.84 19.19
N ALA A 461 -3.88 -5.71 20.51
CA ALA A 461 -3.04 -4.79 21.29
C ALA A 461 -1.57 -5.21 21.29
N LEU A 462 -1.26 -6.50 21.45
CA LEU A 462 0.10 -7.03 21.38
C LEU A 462 0.73 -6.78 20.01
N GLY A 463 -0.02 -6.98 18.93
CA GLY A 463 0.41 -6.67 17.56
C GLY A 463 0.76 -5.19 17.38
N ALA A 464 -0.10 -4.28 17.86
CA ALA A 464 0.16 -2.84 17.83
C ALA A 464 1.43 -2.46 18.63
N VAL A 465 1.60 -3.02 19.83
CA VAL A 465 2.75 -2.76 20.69
C VAL A 465 4.04 -3.28 20.04
N ALA A 466 4.02 -4.47 19.46
CA ALA A 466 5.16 -5.06 18.75
C ALA A 466 5.59 -4.18 17.56
N VAL A 467 4.64 -3.77 16.72
CA VAL A 467 4.93 -2.87 15.60
C VAL A 467 5.45 -1.51 16.08
N MET A 468 4.83 -0.93 17.12
CA MET A 468 5.33 0.33 17.69
C MET A 468 6.76 0.20 18.22
N ALA A 469 7.07 -0.87 18.94
CA ALA A 469 8.41 -1.13 19.45
C ALA A 469 9.42 -1.22 18.31
N LEU A 470 9.06 -1.89 17.21
CA LEU A 470 9.89 -2.04 16.03
C LEU A 470 10.10 -0.70 15.29
N ILE A 471 9.06 0.12 15.14
CA ILE A 471 9.17 1.49 14.60
C ILE A 471 10.13 2.33 15.45
N LEU A 472 9.95 2.32 16.77
CA LEU A 472 10.80 3.08 17.69
C LEU A 472 12.24 2.56 17.68
N TRP A 473 12.46 1.25 17.56
CA TRP A 473 13.78 0.63 17.46
C TRP A 473 14.52 1.06 16.19
N PHE A 474 13.88 0.94 15.02
CA PHE A 474 14.47 1.38 13.76
C PHE A 474 14.67 2.90 13.68
N SER A 475 13.89 3.66 14.47
CA SER A 475 14.02 5.12 14.56
C SER A 475 15.03 5.62 15.62
N ARG A 476 15.78 4.75 16.33
CA ARG A 476 16.70 5.20 17.40
C ARG A 476 17.88 6.05 16.92
N LYS A 477 18.24 6.00 15.62
CA LYS A 477 19.40 6.71 15.07
C LYS A 477 19.15 8.23 14.99
N LYS A 478 20.18 9.04 15.25
CA LYS A 478 20.12 10.50 15.55
C LYS A 478 19.45 11.43 14.51
N THR A 479 19.07 10.94 13.32
CA THR A 479 18.55 11.74 12.19
C THR A 479 17.30 11.14 11.53
N ALA A 480 16.35 10.63 12.33
CA ALA A 480 15.06 10.18 11.79
C ALA A 480 14.18 11.40 11.45
N SER A 481 14.09 11.74 10.16
CA SER A 481 13.10 12.69 9.65
C SER A 481 11.69 12.10 9.77
N PRO A 482 10.62 12.91 9.80
CA PRO A 482 9.24 12.40 9.85
C PRO A 482 8.91 11.43 8.71
N THR A 483 9.47 11.67 7.53
CA THR A 483 9.35 10.80 6.36
C THR A 483 9.93 9.40 6.60
N HIS A 484 10.98 9.29 7.43
CA HIS A 484 11.58 8.01 7.79
C HIS A 484 10.62 7.13 8.61
N PHE A 485 9.77 7.72 9.46
CA PHE A 485 8.75 6.98 10.21
C PHE A 485 7.68 6.39 9.31
N ILE A 486 7.16 7.18 8.37
CA ILE A 486 6.18 6.72 7.37
C ILE A 486 6.78 5.57 6.57
N LEU A 487 8.05 5.69 6.18
CA LEU A 487 8.76 4.69 5.41
C LEU A 487 8.96 3.35 6.12
N ILE A 488 9.31 3.42 7.40
CA ILE A 488 9.36 2.24 8.25
C ILE A 488 7.97 1.61 8.34
N GLY A 489 6.94 2.43 8.56
CA GLY A 489 5.54 1.97 8.62
C GLY A 489 5.10 1.24 7.36
N ILE A 490 5.30 1.83 6.18
CA ILE A 490 4.99 1.20 4.87
C ILE A 490 5.69 -0.15 4.73
N ALA A 491 6.96 -0.26 5.14
CA ALA A 491 7.70 -1.51 5.07
C ALA A 491 7.03 -2.60 5.94
N ILE A 492 6.69 -2.24 7.18
CA ILE A 492 6.08 -3.16 8.14
C ILE A 492 4.68 -3.55 7.70
N SER A 493 3.87 -2.60 7.23
CA SER A 493 2.53 -2.89 6.70
C SER A 493 2.60 -3.88 5.54
N ALA A 494 3.48 -3.64 4.57
CA ALA A 494 3.59 -4.52 3.42
C ALA A 494 4.10 -5.94 3.81
N MET A 495 4.94 -6.05 4.83
CA MET A 495 5.34 -7.33 5.41
C MET A 495 4.15 -8.04 6.09
N ALA A 496 3.37 -7.31 6.88
CA ALA A 496 2.17 -7.84 7.52
C ALA A 496 1.10 -8.26 6.50
N ASP A 497 0.85 -7.44 5.47
CA ASP A 497 -0.09 -7.75 4.38
C ASP A 497 0.34 -9.00 3.60
N ALA A 498 1.64 -9.19 3.38
CA ALA A 498 2.16 -10.40 2.73
C ALA A 498 1.86 -11.66 3.54
N ILE A 499 2.03 -11.60 4.86
CA ILE A 499 1.69 -12.73 5.75
C ILE A 499 0.18 -12.94 5.79
N ILE A 500 -0.62 -11.89 5.93
CA ILE A 500 -2.09 -12.00 5.93
C ILE A 500 -2.57 -12.65 4.64
N ARG A 501 -2.06 -12.23 3.47
CA ARG A 501 -2.39 -12.84 2.17
C ARG A 501 -1.99 -14.31 2.08
N LEU A 502 -0.79 -14.66 2.57
CA LEU A 502 -0.34 -16.06 2.61
C LEU A 502 -1.26 -16.92 3.50
N THR A 503 -1.60 -16.41 4.68
CA THR A 503 -2.51 -17.08 5.61
C THR A 503 -3.92 -17.21 5.03
N MET A 504 -4.42 -16.20 4.31
CA MET A 504 -5.70 -16.28 3.59
C MET A 504 -5.68 -17.29 2.44
N ALA A 505 -4.57 -17.40 1.74
CA ALA A 505 -4.39 -18.37 0.66
C ALA A 505 -4.45 -19.83 1.15
N SER A 506 -4.12 -20.10 2.43
CA SER A 506 -4.25 -21.44 3.03
C SER A 506 -5.71 -21.96 3.11
N GLY A 507 -6.70 -21.07 2.95
CA GLY A 507 -8.10 -21.46 2.89
C GLY A 507 -8.75 -21.83 4.24
N GLN A 508 -8.02 -21.70 5.35
CA GLN A 508 -8.51 -22.01 6.70
C GLN A 508 -9.77 -21.21 7.08
N GLU A 509 -10.80 -21.89 7.60
CA GLU A 509 -12.10 -21.28 7.93
C GLU A 509 -12.00 -20.18 8.99
N GLY A 510 -11.15 -20.38 10.01
CA GLY A 510 -10.92 -19.38 11.07
C GLY A 510 -10.41 -18.06 10.51
N VAL A 511 -9.59 -18.09 9.46
CA VAL A 511 -9.03 -16.90 8.81
C VAL A 511 -10.06 -16.25 7.89
N LYS A 512 -10.85 -17.04 7.15
CA LYS A 512 -11.94 -16.52 6.29
C LYS A 512 -12.99 -15.78 7.10
N SER A 513 -13.32 -16.27 8.30
CA SER A 513 -14.26 -15.59 9.21
C SER A 513 -13.84 -14.15 9.57
N LEU A 514 -12.54 -13.84 9.50
CA LEU A 514 -11.99 -12.51 9.77
C LEU A 514 -12.07 -11.56 8.58
N LEU A 515 -12.47 -12.00 7.37
CA LEU A 515 -12.58 -11.15 6.18
C LEU A 515 -13.49 -9.92 6.40
N SER A 516 -14.62 -10.13 7.07
CA SER A 516 -15.56 -9.06 7.43
C SER A 516 -14.96 -8.08 8.44
N TRP A 517 -14.19 -8.56 9.42
CA TRP A 517 -13.53 -7.68 10.38
C TRP A 517 -12.35 -6.91 9.74
N LEU A 518 -11.53 -7.59 8.93
CA LEU A 518 -10.40 -6.98 8.22
C LEU A 518 -10.84 -5.84 7.30
N SER A 519 -12.05 -5.92 6.75
CA SER A 519 -12.65 -4.89 5.90
C SER A 519 -13.29 -3.71 6.65
N GLY A 520 -13.19 -3.66 7.99
CA GLY A 520 -13.66 -2.51 8.76
C GLY A 520 -15.14 -2.61 9.18
N SER A 521 -15.61 -3.80 9.55
CA SER A 521 -17.02 -4.04 9.91
C SER A 521 -17.35 -3.65 11.35
N LEU A 522 -18.47 -2.94 11.50
CA LEU A 522 -19.07 -2.57 12.79
C LEU A 522 -20.10 -3.59 13.30
N TYR A 523 -20.21 -4.74 12.64
CA TYR A 523 -21.20 -5.76 12.98
C TYR A 523 -21.04 -6.31 14.40
N LEU A 524 -19.79 -6.50 14.83
CA LEU A 524 -19.43 -7.04 16.14
C LEU A 524 -19.22 -5.93 17.19
N ALA A 525 -19.89 -4.79 17.02
CA ALA A 525 -19.79 -3.67 17.96
C ALA A 525 -20.38 -4.04 19.33
N ASP A 526 -19.54 -3.96 20.36
CA ASP A 526 -19.83 -4.40 21.72
C ASP A 526 -19.57 -3.30 22.77
N THR A 527 -20.06 -3.52 23.98
CA THR A 527 -19.89 -2.59 25.10
C THR A 527 -18.42 -2.40 25.50
N MET A 528 -17.59 -3.44 25.34
CA MET A 528 -16.16 -3.36 25.60
C MET A 528 -15.46 -2.42 24.62
N ALA A 529 -15.78 -2.47 23.32
CA ALA A 529 -15.26 -1.51 22.35
C ALA A 529 -15.69 -0.08 22.65
N VAL A 530 -16.95 0.14 23.06
CA VAL A 530 -17.42 1.46 23.50
C VAL A 530 -16.58 1.97 24.66
N GLY A 531 -16.41 1.17 25.71
CA GLY A 531 -15.61 1.53 26.88
C GLY A 531 -14.16 1.86 26.53
N LEU A 532 -13.51 0.99 25.73
CA LEU A 532 -12.14 1.20 25.25
C LEU A 532 -11.99 2.53 24.50
N LEU A 533 -12.92 2.81 23.57
CA LEU A 533 -12.87 4.03 22.76
C LEU A 533 -13.17 5.29 23.57
N ILE A 534 -14.12 5.26 24.52
CA ILE A 534 -14.39 6.38 25.42
C ILE A 534 -13.15 6.71 26.25
N ILE A 535 -12.55 5.71 26.91
CA ILE A 535 -11.35 5.89 27.72
C ILE A 535 -10.23 6.47 26.86
N THR A 536 -10.05 5.93 25.65
CA THR A 536 -9.01 6.37 24.73
C THR A 536 -9.23 7.82 24.29
N LEU A 537 -10.45 8.19 23.91
CA LEU A 537 -10.78 9.54 23.43
C LEU A 537 -10.67 10.58 24.55
N ILE A 538 -11.16 10.25 25.75
CA ILE A 538 -11.10 11.15 26.90
C ILE A 538 -9.65 11.33 27.35
N LEU A 539 -8.90 10.25 27.55
CA LEU A 539 -7.53 10.33 28.07
C LEU A 539 -6.57 10.86 27.02
N PHE A 540 -6.42 10.15 25.90
CA PHE A 540 -5.42 10.47 24.88
C PHE A 540 -5.87 11.61 23.98
N GLY A 541 -7.16 11.73 23.67
CA GLY A 541 -7.69 12.90 22.96
C GLY A 541 -7.47 14.20 23.74
N SER A 542 -7.73 14.22 25.05
CA SER A 542 -7.43 15.40 25.89
C SER A 542 -5.94 15.74 25.90
N PHE A 543 -5.05 14.75 25.97
CA PHE A 543 -3.61 14.98 25.84
C PHE A 543 -3.22 15.57 24.48
N THR A 544 -3.79 15.08 23.37
CA THR A 544 -3.51 15.68 22.05
C THR A 544 -3.92 17.14 21.97
N VAL A 545 -5.08 17.51 22.55
CA VAL A 545 -5.56 18.89 22.58
C VAL A 545 -4.67 19.76 23.50
N ALA A 546 -4.25 19.23 24.65
CA ALA A 546 -3.31 19.91 25.54
C ALA A 546 -1.96 20.18 24.86
N PHE A 547 -1.48 19.24 24.04
CA PHE A 547 -0.25 19.37 23.26
C PHE A 547 -0.42 20.07 21.90
N SER A 548 -1.56 20.72 21.64
CA SER A 548 -1.82 21.43 20.38
C SER A 548 -0.75 22.50 20.07
N ARG A 549 -0.23 23.19 21.09
CA ARG A 549 0.87 24.16 20.91
C ARG A 549 2.14 23.51 20.38
N TRP A 550 2.50 22.32 20.87
CA TRP A 550 3.66 21.59 20.39
C TRP A 550 3.52 21.20 18.91
N LEU A 551 2.30 20.82 18.49
CA LEU A 551 1.99 20.51 17.10
C LEU A 551 2.07 21.74 16.17
N ASP A 552 1.73 22.93 16.66
CA ASP A 552 1.89 24.18 15.91
C ASP A 552 3.36 24.56 15.77
N VAL A 553 4.15 24.43 16.84
CA VAL A 553 5.59 24.76 16.85
C VAL A 553 6.39 23.84 15.93
N ILE A 554 6.13 22.52 15.97
CA ILE A 554 6.84 21.54 15.12
C ILE A 554 6.74 21.87 13.62
N ASN A 555 5.61 22.43 13.19
CA ASN A 555 5.40 22.81 11.78
C ASN A 555 6.25 24.00 11.32
N LEU A 556 6.89 24.74 12.23
CA LEU A 556 7.81 25.83 11.89
C LEU A 556 9.19 25.32 11.42
N GLY A 557 9.44 24.02 11.55
CA GLY A 557 10.70 23.36 11.22
C GLY A 557 11.50 22.98 12.46
N ASP A 558 12.36 21.96 12.31
CA ASP A 558 13.12 21.38 13.43
C ASP A 558 14.02 22.44 14.10
N THR A 559 14.71 23.30 13.32
CA THR A 559 15.61 24.34 13.85
C THR A 559 14.88 25.41 14.65
N VAL A 560 13.75 25.91 14.14
CA VAL A 560 12.93 26.92 14.83
C VAL A 560 12.32 26.34 16.09
N SER A 561 11.83 25.10 16.03
CA SER A 561 11.25 24.40 17.17
C SER A 561 12.25 24.19 18.31
N GLU A 562 13.47 23.75 17.98
CA GLU A 562 14.54 23.57 18.97
C GLU A 562 14.97 24.90 19.60
N SER A 563 15.02 25.99 18.82
CA SER A 563 15.33 27.33 19.33
C SER A 563 14.28 27.89 20.30
N LEU A 564 13.02 27.45 20.16
CA LEU A 564 11.91 27.79 21.05
C LEU A 564 11.89 26.91 22.33
N GLY A 565 12.90 26.07 22.53
CA GLY A 565 13.04 25.21 23.71
C GLY A 565 12.30 23.87 23.62
N LEU A 566 11.72 23.51 22.47
CA LEU A 566 11.02 22.25 22.28
C LEU A 566 12.02 21.12 22.02
N SER A 567 11.96 20.05 22.81
CA SER A 567 12.71 18.82 22.54
C SER A 567 12.06 17.99 21.42
N VAL A 568 12.22 18.43 20.17
CA VAL A 568 11.55 17.87 18.97
C VAL A 568 11.52 16.33 18.94
N LYS A 569 12.63 15.68 19.29
CA LYS A 569 12.73 14.21 19.32
C LYS A 569 11.82 13.56 20.37
N ALA A 570 11.78 14.10 21.59
CA ALA A 570 10.94 13.56 22.65
C ALA A 570 9.46 13.85 22.37
N THR A 571 9.16 15.09 21.97
CA THR A 571 7.80 15.49 21.60
C THR A 571 7.23 14.65 20.46
N ARG A 572 8.00 14.41 19.40
CA ARG A 572 7.58 13.56 18.27
C ARG A 572 7.31 12.12 18.72
N LYS A 573 8.16 11.54 19.57
CA LYS A 573 7.93 10.19 20.13
C LYS A 573 6.64 10.11 20.94
N VAL A 574 6.42 11.05 21.85
CA VAL A 574 5.22 11.09 22.70
C VAL A 574 3.96 11.19 21.83
N LEU A 575 3.94 12.12 20.86
CA LEU A 575 2.79 12.31 20.00
C LEU A 575 2.54 11.12 19.07
N ILE A 576 3.58 10.45 18.56
CA ILE A 576 3.44 9.19 17.79
C ILE A 576 2.84 8.08 18.64
N VAL A 577 3.30 7.92 19.89
CA VAL A 577 2.76 6.90 20.80
C VAL A 577 1.27 7.18 21.10
N ILE A 578 0.91 8.44 21.37
CA ILE A 578 -0.49 8.83 21.58
C ILE A 578 -1.34 8.51 20.34
N ALA A 579 -0.91 8.95 19.15
CA ALA A 579 -1.62 8.66 17.91
C ALA A 579 -1.76 7.15 17.67
N ALA A 580 -0.74 6.36 18.02
CA ALA A 580 -0.77 4.93 17.86
C ALA A 580 -1.72 4.20 18.80
N ILE A 581 -1.81 4.64 20.06
CA ILE A 581 -2.78 4.09 21.01
C ILE A 581 -4.21 4.38 20.51
N MET A 582 -4.47 5.61 20.07
CA MET A 582 -5.75 6.00 19.49
C MET A 582 -6.12 5.18 18.25
N THR A 583 -5.13 4.94 17.39
CA THR A 583 -5.30 4.15 16.15
C THR A 583 -5.50 2.67 16.44
N SER A 584 -4.75 2.12 17.40
CA SER A 584 -4.87 0.72 17.84
C SER A 584 -6.24 0.46 18.45
N ALA A 585 -6.70 1.31 19.38
CA ALA A 585 -8.02 1.17 19.99
C ALA A 585 -9.15 1.19 18.94
N ALA A 586 -9.06 2.10 17.96
CA ALA A 586 -10.00 2.13 16.85
C ALA A 586 -9.90 0.88 15.97
N THR A 587 -8.69 0.47 15.59
CA THR A 587 -8.44 -0.69 14.72
C THR A 587 -8.98 -1.97 15.34
N ILE A 588 -8.76 -2.19 16.63
CA ILE A 588 -9.25 -3.37 17.33
C ILE A 588 -10.79 -3.37 17.37
N ALA A 589 -11.40 -2.19 17.59
CA ALA A 589 -12.85 -2.05 17.68
C ALA A 589 -13.54 -2.29 16.33
N ILE A 590 -13.06 -1.70 15.24
CA ILE A 590 -13.78 -1.66 13.95
C ILE A 590 -13.07 -2.39 12.81
N GLY A 591 -11.80 -2.76 12.96
CA GLY A 591 -10.95 -3.30 11.89
C GLY A 591 -9.91 -2.30 11.37
N PRO A 592 -8.90 -2.76 10.60
CA PRO A 592 -7.75 -1.98 10.15
C PRO A 592 -8.03 -1.03 8.98
N LEU A 593 -9.17 -1.19 8.29
CA LEU A 593 -9.53 -0.43 7.09
C LEU A 593 -10.51 0.70 7.43
N SER A 594 -10.03 1.94 7.56
CA SER A 594 -10.87 3.12 7.82
C SER A 594 -10.14 4.43 7.45
N PHE A 595 -10.19 4.77 6.15
CA PHE A 595 -9.59 5.96 5.50
C PHE A 595 -9.86 7.33 6.16
N ILE A 596 -10.70 7.34 7.18
CA ILE A 596 -11.04 8.44 8.08
C ILE A 596 -9.82 9.13 8.66
N GLY A 597 -8.81 8.35 9.08
CA GLY A 597 -7.58 8.90 9.66
C GLY A 597 -6.77 9.77 8.68
N LEU A 598 -6.99 9.62 7.37
CA LEU A 598 -6.44 10.53 6.37
C LEU A 598 -7.43 11.67 6.07
N LEU A 599 -8.70 11.32 5.89
CA LEU A 599 -9.67 12.20 5.27
C LEU A 599 -10.21 13.30 6.16
N ALA A 600 -10.64 12.97 7.37
CA ALA A 600 -11.26 13.95 8.26
C ALA A 600 -10.30 15.10 8.66
N PRO A 601 -9.01 14.85 8.97
CA PRO A 601 -8.02 15.91 9.18
C PRO A 601 -7.82 16.80 7.95
N HIS A 602 -7.80 16.20 6.76
CA HIS A 602 -7.63 16.93 5.51
C HIS A 602 -8.85 17.82 5.24
N MET A 603 -10.07 17.28 5.39
CA MET A 603 -11.30 18.05 5.30
C MET A 603 -11.28 19.25 6.26
N ALA A 604 -10.87 19.06 7.52
CA ALA A 604 -10.75 20.15 8.48
C ALA A 604 -9.81 21.26 7.97
N THR A 605 -8.67 20.90 7.36
CA THR A 605 -7.77 21.89 6.75
C THR A 605 -8.37 22.57 5.52
N SER A 606 -9.09 21.83 4.66
CA SER A 606 -9.77 22.38 3.49
C SER A 606 -10.88 23.39 3.86
N LEU A 607 -11.50 23.20 5.04
CA LEU A 607 -12.47 24.12 5.65
C LEU A 607 -11.80 25.31 6.37
N GLY A 608 -10.49 25.50 6.20
CA GLY A 608 -9.76 26.65 6.73
C GLY A 608 -9.24 26.51 8.15
N GLN A 609 -9.33 25.32 8.77
CA GLN A 609 -8.89 25.08 10.16
C GLN A 609 -7.40 24.72 10.21
N HIS A 610 -6.55 25.74 10.20
CA HIS A 610 -5.10 25.57 10.07
C HIS A 610 -4.37 25.43 11.43
N SER A 611 -4.93 25.98 12.51
CA SER A 611 -4.34 25.84 13.85
C SER A 611 -4.55 24.41 14.37
N ALA A 612 -3.55 23.88 15.08
CA ALA A 612 -3.63 22.52 15.63
C ALA A 612 -4.87 22.34 16.51
N ARG A 613 -5.15 23.32 17.37
CA ARG A 613 -6.32 23.27 18.26
C ARG A 613 -7.64 23.21 17.50
N GLN A 614 -7.85 24.05 16.48
CA GLN A 614 -9.09 24.02 15.70
C GLN A 614 -9.22 22.71 14.92
N GLN A 615 -8.12 22.26 14.30
CA GLN A 615 -8.10 21.02 13.53
C GLN A 615 -8.42 19.81 14.42
N LEU A 616 -7.85 19.74 15.63
CA LEU A 616 -8.11 18.68 16.62
C LEU A 616 -9.54 18.70 17.18
N MET A 617 -10.28 19.81 17.06
CA MET A 617 -11.69 19.87 17.48
C MET A 617 -12.64 19.54 16.33
N ILE A 618 -12.30 19.93 15.10
CA ILE A 618 -13.19 19.79 13.93
C ILE A 618 -13.04 18.42 13.26
N ALA A 619 -11.81 17.91 13.14
CA ALA A 619 -11.55 16.62 12.51
C ALA A 619 -12.28 15.45 13.21
N PRO A 620 -12.28 15.30 14.54
CA PRO A 620 -13.03 14.22 15.17
C PRO A 620 -14.54 14.25 14.89
N ILE A 621 -15.16 15.43 14.81
CA ILE A 621 -16.59 15.54 14.46
C ILE A 621 -16.81 15.07 13.01
N LEU A 622 -15.97 15.50 12.08
CA LEU A 622 -16.02 15.04 10.69
C LEU A 622 -15.81 13.52 10.60
N GLY A 623 -14.83 12.97 11.32
CA GLY A 623 -14.56 11.53 11.35
C GLY A 623 -15.74 10.73 11.89
N ALA A 624 -16.38 11.22 12.94
CA ALA A 624 -17.59 10.61 13.50
C ALA A 624 -18.76 10.64 12.50
N ILE A 625 -19.01 11.79 11.85
CA ILE A 625 -20.05 11.92 10.80
C ILE A 625 -19.80 10.93 9.67
N LEU A 626 -18.55 10.87 9.16
CA LEU A 626 -18.19 10.01 8.04
C LEU A 626 -18.39 8.54 8.36
N LEU A 627 -17.96 8.06 9.53
CA LEU A 627 -18.11 6.64 9.87
C LEU A 627 -19.56 6.27 10.15
N VAL A 628 -20.32 7.12 10.84
CA VAL A 628 -21.75 6.89 11.10
C VAL A 628 -22.55 6.90 9.80
N MET A 629 -22.23 7.81 8.88
CA MET A 629 -22.85 7.86 7.56
C MET A 629 -22.49 6.62 6.74
N ALA A 630 -21.22 6.21 6.71
CA ALA A 630 -20.78 5.01 6.00
C ALA A 630 -21.44 3.74 6.56
N ASP A 631 -21.56 3.65 7.88
CA ASP A 631 -22.28 2.55 8.54
C ASP A 631 -23.76 2.51 8.16
N TRP A 632 -24.42 3.67 8.15
CA TRP A 632 -25.81 3.78 7.73
C TRP A 632 -26.00 3.37 6.27
N VAL A 633 -25.17 3.88 5.36
CA VAL A 633 -25.21 3.46 3.95
C VAL A 633 -24.98 1.94 3.84
N GLY A 634 -24.05 1.38 4.60
CA GLY A 634 -23.71 -0.06 4.52
C GLY A 634 -24.81 -1.00 4.92
N ARG A 635 -25.58 -0.64 5.94
CA ARG A 635 -26.76 -1.41 6.37
C ARG A 635 -27.92 -1.35 5.39
N ASN A 636 -28.03 -0.27 4.63
CA ASN A 636 -29.20 -0.02 3.78
C ASN A 636 -28.93 -0.32 2.30
N LEU A 637 -27.68 -0.35 1.85
CA LEU A 637 -27.37 -0.54 0.42
C LEU A 637 -27.49 -2.00 -0.01
N TRP A 638 -27.25 -2.96 0.90
CA TRP A 638 -27.24 -4.39 0.59
C TRP A 638 -28.10 -5.24 1.55
N PHE A 639 -29.23 -4.71 2.00
CA PHE A 639 -30.15 -5.43 2.89
C PHE A 639 -30.65 -6.77 2.29
N PRO A 640 -30.81 -7.85 3.09
CA PRO A 640 -30.59 -7.97 4.54
C PRO A 640 -29.12 -8.12 4.97
N TRP A 641 -28.22 -8.24 4.01
CA TRP A 641 -26.77 -8.21 4.23
C TRP A 641 -26.29 -6.76 4.43
N GLN A 642 -24.98 -6.58 4.59
CA GLN A 642 -24.44 -5.24 4.79
C GLN A 642 -23.00 -5.14 4.31
N PHE A 643 -22.64 -3.96 3.83
CA PHE A 643 -21.25 -3.65 3.56
C PHE A 643 -20.53 -3.16 4.83
N PRO A 644 -19.26 -3.55 5.02
CA PRO A 644 -18.41 -2.99 6.06
C PRO A 644 -18.31 -1.47 5.94
N ALA A 645 -18.50 -0.77 7.07
CA ALA A 645 -18.47 0.69 7.10
C ALA A 645 -17.10 1.25 6.71
N GLY A 646 -16.01 0.55 7.03
CA GLY A 646 -14.64 0.92 6.63
C GLY A 646 -14.44 1.00 5.12
N LEU A 647 -14.95 0.02 4.36
CA LEU A 647 -14.91 0.03 2.89
C LEU A 647 -15.74 1.19 2.33
N LEU A 648 -16.96 1.41 2.84
CA LEU A 648 -17.80 2.52 2.40
C LEU A 648 -17.19 3.88 2.71
N ALA A 649 -16.61 4.05 3.89
CA ALA A 649 -15.89 5.27 4.25
C ALA A 649 -14.71 5.52 3.30
N SER A 650 -14.03 4.46 2.86
CA SER A 650 -12.94 4.54 1.88
C SER A 650 -13.43 4.94 0.49
N ILE A 651 -14.56 4.39 0.02
CA ILE A 651 -15.17 4.76 -1.27
C ILE A 651 -15.64 6.21 -1.28
N ILE A 652 -16.47 6.60 -0.28
CA ILE A 652 -16.96 7.97 -0.12
C ILE A 652 -15.78 8.93 -0.04
N GLY A 653 -14.77 8.52 0.73
CA GLY A 653 -13.62 9.34 0.98
C GLY A 653 -12.73 9.56 -0.23
N ALA A 654 -12.46 8.49 -0.97
CA ALA A 654 -11.69 8.58 -2.19
C ALA A 654 -12.43 9.41 -3.25
N ALA A 655 -13.74 9.24 -3.42
CA ALA A 655 -14.53 10.07 -4.33
C ALA A 655 -14.44 11.57 -3.99
N TYR A 656 -14.49 11.92 -2.70
CA TYR A 656 -14.28 13.29 -2.23
C TYR A 656 -12.89 13.83 -2.61
N PHE A 657 -11.82 13.06 -2.36
CA PHE A 657 -10.47 13.48 -2.71
C PHE A 657 -10.24 13.62 -4.21
N LEU A 658 -10.78 12.71 -5.02
CA LEU A 658 -10.68 12.80 -6.48
C LEU A 658 -11.35 14.09 -7.00
N ASN A 659 -12.49 14.48 -6.43
CA ASN A 659 -13.14 15.75 -6.76
C ASN A 659 -12.33 16.96 -6.29
N LEU A 660 -11.75 16.90 -5.09
CA LEU A 660 -10.91 17.98 -4.55
C LEU A 660 -9.63 18.16 -5.37
N LEU A 661 -8.98 17.08 -5.79
CA LEU A 661 -7.77 17.13 -6.61
C LEU A 661 -8.02 17.66 -8.02
N ARG A 662 -9.25 17.53 -8.54
CA ARG A 662 -9.64 18.07 -9.85
C ARG A 662 -9.82 19.59 -9.84
N ARG A 663 -10.17 20.17 -8.68
CA ARG A 663 -10.38 21.61 -8.48
C ARG A 663 -9.05 22.31 -8.19
#